data_AF-A0A812M0Z7-F1
#
_entry.id   AF-A0A812M0Z7-F1
#
_cell.length_a   1.000
_cell.length_b   1.000
_cell.length_c   1.000
_cell.angle_alpha   90.00
_cell.angle_beta   90.00
_cell.angle_gamma   90.00
#
_symmetry.space_group_name_H-M   'P 1'
#
loop_
_entity.id
_entity.type
_entity.pdbx_description
1 polymer ?
#
loop_
_entity_poly.entity_id
_entity_poly.type
_entity_poly.pdbx_seq_one_letter_code
_entity_poly.pdbx_strand_id
1 'polypeptide(L)'
;MSGLVALEFHAGIPVVPIKGIHGTVDFPLLGIGTWQYNSTVAKMAVAVAKIPKQRRSVAFAEEPSSPPPRLSESELLHRMTQNHESMVRGRALANSETIAPFAEECQKRLESLHGWESHGIDFNHEATEEVKVEERFLLPTSSSQFPVTVLDGVLRKEMCESFISIHEKVGFARPPSLLVHLAEKNKLEEEDEEDLLLKLAYEQAKNTSELVQIESVDFADYLWKKLEQFLPDEHRHVGNFTSGVYEKCGIVPVFRFMRYQRDQGFKPHKDPERAYAEYPLRSGAAAAHGESGIYKSFFTIALYLNDPAEFEGGKLNFVQIHVDDVGDKTYESQATVNPAVGRCVLFAHNELHEGGGVQSGTKYMCQCDVLYKRVRETVISAFSLGYRHVDTASVYQNQKGVGAAAWHFKWPINLRLGEECRAGALGHQVAFFLKALAEMKMERDEFFVTSKIPGDGPLHTEPRIRSPSHVRKMSFCVCLALLFCLLWQNLGDLCEEERAEVMLLQSQLRVESSGLDLRFVGRSFFSTDPVSTAGWWLRYSTSHSLNVYDLPVMGLVEAEAAAAVQITSREGNVEQLYFLKAPSWRSDQNLTMEDFVRAAEMSWATVMDKKQLYTPWTDYHDGHRVETMRIDNFQADRHHFQNYVPLQTNDSAIRIIRDYIPNTTWTMEWFAGLGSSMTLPLDYMDTEATADPDACRKVDRLFKKNMWWKSTFAVTNASIARDFAIRILGATPASDPFPWPPNRHCIAAQWVTLPYSGPRHWKALQLHFVEDPVYRSTLHGIPAFQQYQQEFMRSHTDCINSFMLNNLVLKAESLDPFIKRLSEASTSYFVSQVRAADSKHDATYALIFSFPGNEGVTIQIRSAHVSAASPTPFKLCV
;
A
#
# COMPACT_ATOMS: atom_id res chain seq x y z
N MET A 1 65.84 14.48 -0.70
CA MET A 1 65.66 13.80 -2.00
C MET A 1 65.04 12.47 -1.68
N SER A 2 63.82 12.09 -2.05
CA SER A 2 63.02 12.25 -3.28
C SER A 2 61.54 12.04 -2.86
N GLY A 3 60.59 12.94 -3.09
CA GLY A 3 59.94 13.18 -4.38
C GLY A 3 58.41 13.11 -4.19
N LEU A 4 57.83 14.08 -3.47
CA LEU A 4 56.38 14.29 -3.42
C LEU A 4 56.00 15.13 -4.63
N VAL A 5 55.40 14.50 -5.64
CA VAL A 5 54.76 15.20 -6.75
C VAL A 5 53.49 15.83 -6.21
N ALA A 6 53.49 17.16 -6.06
CA ALA A 6 52.26 17.91 -5.88
C ALA A 6 51.47 17.84 -7.19
N LEU A 7 50.32 17.15 -7.15
CA LEU A 7 49.32 17.23 -8.21
C LEU A 7 48.66 18.61 -8.11
N GLU A 8 49.12 19.57 -8.92
CA GLU A 8 48.37 20.80 -9.16
C GLU A 8 47.11 20.45 -9.96
N PHE A 9 45.94 20.63 -9.34
CA PHE A 9 44.66 20.49 -10.02
C PHE A 9 44.38 21.72 -10.88
N HIS A 10 43.85 21.50 -12.09
CA HIS A 10 43.43 22.56 -13.00
C HIS A 10 42.49 23.57 -12.30
N ALA A 11 42.74 24.86 -12.52
CA ALA A 11 41.89 25.95 -12.05
C ALA A 11 40.45 25.77 -12.57
N GLY A 12 39.50 25.48 -11.66
CA GLY A 12 38.08 25.33 -11.97
C GLY A 12 37.37 24.14 -11.33
N ILE A 13 38.08 23.18 -10.72
CA ILE A 13 37.46 22.03 -10.06
C ILE A 13 37.03 22.42 -8.63
N PRO A 14 35.72 22.33 -8.27
CA PRO A 14 35.30 22.62 -6.91
C PRO A 14 35.87 21.59 -5.93
N VAL A 15 36.38 22.05 -4.79
CA VAL A 15 36.91 21.21 -3.72
C VAL A 15 36.05 21.36 -2.46
N VAL A 16 36.01 20.30 -1.64
CA VAL A 16 35.40 20.34 -0.30
C VAL A 16 36.48 20.01 0.74
N PRO A 17 36.65 20.84 1.78
CA PRO A 17 37.59 20.55 2.86
C PRO A 17 37.06 19.41 3.73
N ILE A 18 37.82 18.32 3.85
CA ILE A 18 37.49 17.17 4.69
C ILE A 18 38.47 17.09 5.85
N LYS A 19 37.95 16.97 7.07
CA LYS A 19 38.76 16.89 8.30
C LYS A 19 39.08 15.44 8.62
N GLY A 20 40.34 15.04 8.41
CA GLY A 20 40.88 13.74 8.78
C GLY A 20 41.65 13.76 10.10
N ILE A 21 42.08 12.59 10.54
CA ILE A 21 42.79 12.36 11.82
C ILE A 21 44.12 13.15 11.91
N HIS A 22 44.65 13.61 10.77
CA HIS A 22 45.89 14.39 10.68
C HIS A 22 45.71 15.81 10.11
N GLY A 23 44.47 16.34 10.06
CA GLY A 23 44.19 17.70 9.60
C GLY A 23 43.16 17.76 8.46
N THR A 24 42.96 18.97 7.92
CA THR A 24 42.00 19.23 6.84
C THR A 24 42.69 19.08 5.47
N VAL A 25 42.10 18.30 4.57
CA VAL A 25 42.57 18.13 3.18
C VAL A 25 41.47 18.58 2.22
N ASP A 26 41.83 19.39 1.23
CA ASP A 26 40.90 19.81 0.17
C ASP A 26 40.74 18.69 -0.86
N PHE A 27 39.51 18.19 -1.01
CA PHE A 27 39.20 17.04 -1.87
C PHE A 27 38.45 17.47 -3.14
N PRO A 28 38.90 17.12 -4.36
CA PRO A 28 38.23 17.51 -5.60
C PRO A 28 36.90 16.77 -5.84
N LEU A 29 35.88 17.51 -6.28
CA LEU A 29 34.56 16.98 -6.72
C LEU A 29 34.62 16.29 -8.10
N LEU A 30 35.63 15.45 -8.31
CA LEU A 30 35.67 14.52 -9.45
C LEU A 30 35.63 13.11 -8.88
N GLY A 31 34.41 12.58 -8.74
CA GLY A 31 34.15 11.23 -8.26
C GLY A 31 33.80 11.15 -6.78
N ILE A 32 32.66 11.73 -6.38
CA ILE A 32 31.91 11.16 -5.26
C ILE A 32 31.12 10.00 -5.86
N GLY A 33 31.64 8.79 -5.74
CA GLY A 33 30.88 7.58 -6.02
C GLY A 33 29.61 7.60 -5.19
N THR A 34 28.49 7.22 -5.80
CA THR A 34 27.18 7.11 -5.15
C THR A 34 27.19 5.97 -4.14
N TRP A 35 27.82 6.18 -2.99
CA TRP A 35 27.64 5.33 -1.83
C TRP A 35 26.46 5.85 -1.01
N GLN A 36 25.42 4.99 -0.90
CA GLN A 36 24.34 5.01 0.09
C GLN A 36 23.29 6.13 0.06
N TYR A 37 22.59 6.38 -1.05
CA TYR A 37 21.48 7.34 -1.01
C TYR A 37 20.16 6.80 -1.57
N ASN A 38 19.17 6.69 -0.68
CA ASN A 38 17.77 6.68 -1.10
C ASN A 38 17.39 8.06 -1.68
N SER A 39 16.30 8.10 -2.44
CA SER A 39 15.79 9.26 -3.18
C SER A 39 15.71 10.58 -2.41
N THR A 40 15.61 10.56 -1.08
CA THR A 40 15.45 11.74 -0.22
C THR A 40 16.78 12.48 -0.01
N VAL A 41 17.90 11.77 0.14
CA VAL A 41 19.21 12.40 0.39
C VAL A 41 19.85 12.91 -0.91
N ALA A 42 19.63 12.20 -2.03
CA ALA A 42 19.99 12.69 -3.36
C ALA A 42 19.29 14.03 -3.68
N LYS A 43 18.03 14.21 -3.25
CA LYS A 43 17.28 15.48 -3.37
C LYS A 43 17.86 16.60 -2.51
N MET A 44 18.35 16.29 -1.31
CA MET A 44 19.02 17.28 -0.45
C MET A 44 20.36 17.73 -1.06
N ALA A 45 21.15 16.81 -1.60
CA ALA A 45 22.40 17.14 -2.30
C ALA A 45 22.16 18.04 -3.53
N VAL A 46 21.10 17.75 -4.30
CA VAL A 46 20.58 18.57 -5.41
C VAL A 46 20.18 19.98 -4.94
N ALA A 47 19.52 20.10 -3.78
CA ALA A 47 19.11 21.39 -3.21
C ALA A 47 20.30 22.22 -2.71
N VAL A 48 21.30 21.57 -2.10
CA VAL A 48 22.54 22.20 -1.61
C VAL A 48 23.41 22.69 -2.78
N ALA A 49 23.48 21.95 -3.89
CA ALA A 49 24.24 22.33 -5.08
C ALA A 49 23.65 23.55 -5.83
N LYS A 50 22.37 23.89 -5.60
CA LYS A 50 21.70 25.04 -6.22
C LYS A 50 21.92 26.37 -5.48
N ILE A 51 22.69 26.40 -4.38
CA ILE A 51 23.03 27.63 -3.66
C ILE A 51 24.10 28.40 -4.46
N PRO A 52 23.84 29.62 -4.97
CA PRO A 52 24.86 30.38 -5.70
C PRO A 52 25.98 30.80 -4.74
N LYS A 53 27.24 30.48 -5.06
CA LYS A 53 28.39 31.17 -4.44
C LYS A 53 28.38 32.63 -4.90
N GLN A 54 28.45 33.53 -3.91
CA GLN A 54 28.50 34.99 -4.02
C GLN A 54 29.17 35.50 -5.32
N ARG A 55 28.43 36.29 -6.11
CA ARG A 55 29.01 37.22 -7.08
C ARG A 55 29.16 38.59 -6.42
N ARG A 56 30.34 39.19 -6.65
CA ARG A 56 30.72 40.55 -6.26
C ARG A 56 29.71 41.60 -6.75
N SER A 57 29.53 42.59 -5.90
CA SER A 57 28.83 43.87 -6.03
C SER A 57 28.70 44.47 -7.44
N VAL A 58 27.46 44.81 -7.85
CA VAL A 58 27.11 46.06 -8.53
C VAL A 58 25.66 46.41 -8.15
N ALA A 59 25.43 47.66 -7.74
CA ALA A 59 24.12 48.21 -7.36
C ALA A 59 23.23 48.51 -8.58
N PHE A 60 21.91 48.31 -8.47
CA PHE A 60 20.84 49.30 -8.74
C PHE A 60 19.43 48.67 -8.60
N ALA A 61 18.54 49.48 -8.00
CA ALA A 61 17.07 49.52 -7.99
C ALA A 61 16.25 48.40 -7.29
N GLU A 62 15.43 48.85 -6.32
CA GLU A 62 14.46 48.11 -5.50
C GLU A 62 13.18 47.75 -6.27
N GLU A 63 12.66 46.52 -6.08
CA GLU A 63 11.22 46.15 -5.95
C GLU A 63 11.03 44.60 -5.78
N PRO A 64 9.88 44.10 -5.28
CA PRO A 64 9.62 43.77 -3.89
C PRO A 64 9.89 42.30 -3.48
N SER A 65 9.83 42.10 -2.17
CA SER A 65 10.13 40.93 -1.34
C SER A 65 9.68 39.54 -1.85
N SER A 66 10.67 38.66 -1.99
CA SER A 66 10.69 37.20 -1.77
C SER A 66 9.60 36.31 -2.42
N PRO A 67 9.96 35.31 -3.26
CA PRO A 67 9.02 34.25 -3.62
C PRO A 67 8.70 33.37 -2.41
N PRO A 68 7.49 32.80 -2.31
CA PRO A 68 7.11 31.95 -1.18
C PRO A 68 8.01 30.71 -1.10
N PRO A 69 8.19 30.13 0.11
CA PRO A 69 9.07 28.99 0.32
C PRO A 69 8.56 27.76 -0.47
N ARG A 70 9.48 27.03 -1.12
CA ARG A 70 9.18 25.75 -1.78
C ARG A 70 8.91 24.69 -0.72
N LEU A 71 7.70 24.11 -0.75
CA LEU A 71 7.26 23.03 0.15
C LEU A 71 8.02 21.72 -0.12
N SER A 72 8.24 20.91 0.92
CA SER A 72 8.80 19.55 0.79
C SER A 72 7.75 18.58 0.21
N GLU A 73 8.19 17.46 -0.39
CA GLU A 73 7.27 16.48 -1.01
C GLU A 73 6.35 15.80 0.00
N SER A 74 6.78 15.61 1.25
CA SER A 74 5.92 15.13 2.34
C SER A 74 4.89 16.18 2.75
N GLU A 75 5.23 17.47 2.76
CA GLU A 75 4.27 18.55 2.98
C GLU A 75 3.34 18.76 1.80
N LEU A 76 3.81 18.51 0.57
CA LEU A 76 3.01 18.51 -0.65
C LEU A 76 2.02 17.35 -0.64
N LEU A 77 2.46 16.13 -0.34
CA LEU A 77 1.61 14.96 -0.21
C LEU A 77 0.64 15.13 0.97
N HIS A 78 1.09 15.64 2.12
CA HIS A 78 0.25 15.89 3.29
C HIS A 78 -0.76 17.03 3.09
N ARG A 79 -0.35 18.17 2.50
CA ARG A 79 -1.28 19.26 2.14
C ARG A 79 -2.19 18.89 0.99
N MET A 80 -1.78 18.00 0.08
CA MET A 80 -2.66 17.43 -0.92
C MET A 80 -3.62 16.43 -0.31
N THR A 81 -3.23 15.60 0.66
CA THR A 81 -4.15 14.73 1.39
C THR A 81 -5.11 15.55 2.24
N GLN A 82 -4.69 16.67 2.83
CA GLN A 82 -5.56 17.59 3.58
C GLN A 82 -6.44 18.47 2.68
N ASN A 83 -5.95 18.99 1.55
CA ASN A 83 -6.74 19.70 0.55
C ASN A 83 -7.61 18.74 -0.28
N HIS A 84 -7.23 17.47 -0.41
CA HIS A 84 -8.06 16.39 -0.93
C HIS A 84 -9.10 16.05 0.11
N GLU A 85 -8.79 15.92 1.41
CA GLU A 85 -9.82 15.80 2.43
C GLU A 85 -10.74 17.02 2.49
N SER A 86 -10.28 18.23 2.19
CA SER A 86 -11.15 19.43 2.13
C SER A 86 -11.87 19.61 0.79
N MET A 87 -11.32 19.17 -0.35
CA MET A 87 -11.98 19.12 -1.66
C MET A 87 -12.90 17.91 -1.81
N VAL A 88 -12.56 16.78 -1.19
CA VAL A 88 -13.36 15.56 -1.08
C VAL A 88 -14.39 15.75 0.02
N ARG A 89 -14.12 16.36 1.17
CA ARG A 89 -15.22 16.79 2.05
C ARG A 89 -16.05 17.88 1.36
N GLY A 90 -15.44 18.88 0.72
CA GLY A 90 -16.16 19.99 0.08
C GLY A 90 -16.94 19.66 -1.21
N ARG A 91 -16.54 18.64 -1.99
CA ARG A 91 -17.25 18.17 -3.21
C ARG A 91 -17.77 16.74 -3.12
N ALA A 92 -17.19 15.86 -2.30
CA ALA A 92 -17.73 14.52 -2.07
C ALA A 92 -18.81 14.48 -0.99
N LEU A 93 -18.94 15.47 -0.08
CA LEU A 93 -20.20 15.62 0.68
C LEU A 93 -21.39 15.98 -0.25
N ALA A 94 -21.14 16.51 -1.46
CA ALA A 94 -22.20 16.76 -2.44
C ALA A 94 -22.39 15.63 -3.48
N ASN A 95 -21.39 14.76 -3.70
CA ASN A 95 -21.40 13.74 -4.78
C ASN A 95 -21.28 12.28 -4.29
N SER A 96 -20.83 12.00 -3.06
CA SER A 96 -20.60 10.61 -2.59
C SER A 96 -21.79 9.97 -1.90
N GLU A 97 -22.75 10.76 -1.40
CA GLU A 97 -23.94 10.21 -0.72
C GLU A 97 -24.94 9.55 -1.69
N THR A 98 -24.76 9.68 -3.02
CA THR A 98 -25.69 9.13 -4.03
C THR A 98 -25.06 8.37 -5.20
N ILE A 99 -23.81 8.64 -5.62
CA ILE A 99 -23.23 8.01 -6.84
C ILE A 99 -22.59 6.64 -6.56
N ALA A 100 -21.95 6.45 -5.40
CA ALA A 100 -21.37 5.16 -5.04
C ALA A 100 -22.42 4.04 -4.82
N PRO A 101 -23.57 4.31 -4.17
CA PRO A 101 -24.68 3.35 -4.11
C PRO A 101 -25.21 2.95 -5.48
N PHE A 102 -25.23 3.91 -6.44
CA PHE A 102 -25.74 3.69 -7.78
C PHE A 102 -24.85 2.73 -8.61
N ALA A 103 -23.52 2.93 -8.58
CA ALA A 103 -22.60 2.02 -9.27
C ALA A 103 -22.60 0.61 -8.66
N GLU A 104 -22.67 0.49 -7.33
CA GLU A 104 -22.79 -0.81 -6.65
C GLU A 104 -24.10 -1.53 -7.04
N GLU A 105 -25.20 -0.77 -7.20
CA GLU A 105 -26.47 -1.32 -7.65
C GLU A 105 -26.41 -1.80 -9.11
N CYS A 106 -25.83 -1.00 -10.02
CA CYS A 106 -25.59 -1.41 -11.40
C CYS A 106 -24.75 -2.70 -11.48
N GLN A 107 -23.70 -2.79 -10.67
CA GLN A 107 -22.83 -3.97 -10.58
C GLN A 107 -23.62 -5.22 -10.14
N LYS A 108 -24.44 -5.12 -9.09
CA LYS A 108 -25.29 -6.23 -8.62
C LYS A 108 -26.29 -6.69 -9.67
N ARG A 109 -26.90 -5.76 -10.40
CA ARG A 109 -27.82 -6.09 -11.48
C ARG A 109 -27.09 -6.80 -12.63
N LEU A 110 -25.88 -6.37 -12.97
CA LEU A 110 -25.04 -7.07 -13.95
C LEU A 110 -24.68 -8.49 -13.51
N GLU A 111 -24.30 -8.68 -12.25
CA GLU A 111 -24.00 -9.99 -11.67
C GLU A 111 -25.23 -10.91 -11.69
N SER A 112 -26.43 -10.38 -11.46
CA SER A 112 -27.69 -11.15 -11.57
C SER A 112 -28.00 -11.64 -12.99
N LEU A 113 -27.40 -11.00 -14.01
CA LEU A 113 -27.45 -11.42 -15.41
C LEU A 113 -26.35 -12.42 -15.77
N HIS A 114 -25.62 -12.94 -14.76
CA HIS A 114 -24.47 -13.82 -14.88
C HIS A 114 -23.25 -13.16 -15.55
N GLY A 115 -23.08 -11.84 -15.41
CA GLY A 115 -21.93 -11.09 -15.92
C GLY A 115 -21.96 -10.87 -17.43
N TRP A 116 -20.83 -10.45 -18.01
CA TRP A 116 -20.70 -10.21 -19.45
C TRP A 116 -20.46 -11.49 -20.27
N GLU A 117 -19.80 -12.50 -19.68
CA GLU A 117 -19.47 -13.78 -20.33
C GLU A 117 -20.72 -14.56 -20.76
N SER A 118 -21.78 -14.54 -19.95
CA SER A 118 -23.05 -15.21 -20.25
C SER A 118 -23.78 -14.63 -21.48
N HIS A 119 -23.37 -13.44 -21.95
CA HIS A 119 -23.88 -12.78 -23.15
C HIS A 119 -22.85 -12.73 -24.28
N GLY A 120 -21.88 -13.65 -24.25
CA GLY A 120 -20.92 -13.86 -25.35
C GLY A 120 -19.82 -12.81 -25.45
N ILE A 121 -19.54 -12.07 -24.36
CA ILE A 121 -18.40 -11.15 -24.30
C ILE A 121 -17.25 -11.84 -23.55
N ASP A 122 -16.17 -12.17 -24.26
CA ASP A 122 -14.94 -12.71 -23.68
C ASP A 122 -13.75 -11.81 -24.02
N PHE A 123 -13.22 -11.09 -23.03
CA PHE A 123 -12.09 -10.17 -23.21
C PHE A 123 -10.74 -10.89 -23.40
N ASN A 124 -10.64 -12.16 -23.03
CA ASN A 124 -9.38 -12.92 -23.05
C ASN A 124 -9.12 -13.56 -24.42
N HIS A 125 -10.16 -13.83 -25.21
CA HIS A 125 -10.05 -14.55 -26.48
C HIS A 125 -10.01 -13.66 -27.74
N GLU A 126 -10.18 -12.33 -27.59
CA GLU A 126 -10.65 -11.44 -28.69
C GLU A 126 -9.71 -10.29 -29.12
N ALA A 127 -8.41 -10.36 -28.83
CA ALA A 127 -7.48 -9.26 -29.14
C ALA A 127 -6.78 -9.37 -30.52
N THR A 128 -7.41 -9.92 -31.55
CA THR A 128 -6.74 -10.17 -32.86
C THR A 128 -7.09 -9.19 -33.97
N GLU A 129 -8.11 -8.35 -33.80
CA GLU A 129 -8.53 -7.40 -34.85
C GLU A 129 -7.71 -6.11 -34.84
N GLU A 130 -7.31 -5.69 -36.04
CA GLU A 130 -6.49 -4.49 -36.29
C GLU A 130 -7.31 -3.21 -36.04
N VAL A 131 -6.80 -2.35 -35.16
CA VAL A 131 -7.37 -1.02 -34.91
C VAL A 131 -6.87 -0.06 -35.99
N LYS A 132 -7.79 0.59 -36.69
CA LYS A 132 -7.47 1.54 -37.77
C LYS A 132 -7.58 2.97 -37.28
N VAL A 133 -6.59 3.79 -37.63
CA VAL A 133 -6.67 5.24 -37.42
C VAL A 133 -7.45 5.83 -38.58
N GLU A 134 -8.65 6.32 -38.31
CA GLU A 134 -9.47 6.98 -39.32
C GLU A 134 -9.02 8.42 -39.51
N GLU A 135 -8.97 9.19 -38.42
CA GLU A 135 -8.68 10.62 -38.46
C GLU A 135 -7.87 11.07 -37.24
N ARG A 136 -7.06 12.12 -37.45
CA ARG A 136 -6.34 12.84 -36.39
C ARG A 136 -6.50 14.34 -36.58
N PHE A 137 -7.03 15.02 -35.58
CA PHE A 137 -7.21 16.47 -35.60
C PHE A 137 -6.24 17.12 -34.61
N LEU A 138 -5.38 18.00 -35.10
CA LEU A 138 -4.65 18.91 -34.23
C LEU A 138 -5.48 20.19 -34.08
N LEU A 139 -6.07 20.41 -32.91
CA LEU A 139 -6.93 21.57 -32.70
C LEU A 139 -6.05 22.83 -32.59
N PRO A 140 -6.32 23.91 -33.35
CA PRO A 140 -5.49 25.11 -33.37
C PRO A 140 -5.28 25.77 -32.01
N THR A 141 -6.27 25.64 -31.12
CA THR A 141 -6.25 26.21 -29.76
C THR A 141 -5.95 25.18 -28.68
N SER A 142 -5.56 23.96 -29.04
CA SER A 142 -5.21 22.93 -28.06
C SER A 142 -3.98 23.36 -27.27
N SER A 143 -4.08 23.17 -25.94
CA SER A 143 -2.92 23.32 -25.04
C SER A 143 -2.19 22.00 -24.81
N SER A 144 -2.76 20.86 -25.21
CA SER A 144 -2.17 19.53 -24.97
C SER A 144 -1.15 19.11 -26.02
N GLN A 145 -1.18 19.72 -27.22
CA GLN A 145 -0.43 19.27 -28.42
C GLN A 145 -0.71 17.82 -28.83
N PHE A 146 -1.67 17.14 -28.19
CA PHE A 146 -2.10 15.80 -28.52
C PHE A 146 -3.25 15.90 -29.53
N PRO A 147 -3.14 15.25 -30.70
CA PRO A 147 -4.23 15.26 -31.66
C PRO A 147 -5.40 14.43 -31.15
N VAL A 148 -6.63 14.96 -31.29
CA VAL A 148 -7.84 14.16 -31.18
C VAL A 148 -7.71 13.00 -32.18
N THR A 149 -7.73 11.76 -31.70
CA THR A 149 -7.46 10.58 -32.52
C THR A 149 -8.72 9.72 -32.59
N VAL A 150 -9.22 9.48 -33.81
CA VAL A 150 -10.39 8.66 -34.11
C VAL A 150 -9.95 7.30 -34.59
N LEU A 151 -10.46 6.25 -33.96
CA LEU A 151 -10.05 4.86 -34.19
C LEU A 151 -11.28 4.00 -34.48
N ASP A 152 -11.23 3.20 -35.55
CA ASP A 152 -12.23 2.19 -35.87
C ASP A 152 -11.69 0.77 -35.59
N GLY A 153 -12.60 -0.17 -35.35
CA GLY A 153 -12.25 -1.55 -35.00
C GLY A 153 -11.76 -1.72 -33.55
N VAL A 154 -12.05 -0.76 -32.67
CA VAL A 154 -11.74 -0.90 -31.24
C VAL A 154 -12.69 -1.89 -30.57
N LEU A 155 -13.99 -1.79 -30.84
CA LEU A 155 -15.00 -2.79 -30.47
C LEU A 155 -15.66 -3.37 -31.72
N ARG A 156 -16.00 -4.66 -31.67
CA ARG A 156 -16.79 -5.31 -32.71
C ARG A 156 -18.25 -4.94 -32.59
N LYS A 157 -18.97 -4.97 -33.70
CA LYS A 157 -20.40 -4.67 -33.74
C LYS A 157 -21.20 -5.58 -32.79
N GLU A 158 -20.91 -6.88 -32.80
CA GLU A 158 -21.61 -7.85 -31.94
C GLU A 158 -21.37 -7.57 -30.45
N MET A 159 -20.15 -7.14 -30.11
CA MET A 159 -19.81 -6.77 -28.73
C MET A 159 -20.55 -5.50 -28.29
N CYS A 160 -20.66 -4.52 -29.18
CA CYS A 160 -21.44 -3.31 -28.94
C CYS A 160 -22.94 -3.62 -28.74
N GLU A 161 -23.51 -4.49 -29.58
CA GLU A 161 -24.90 -4.96 -29.44
C GLU A 161 -25.12 -5.70 -28.11
N SER A 162 -24.18 -6.57 -27.70
CA SER A 162 -24.22 -7.22 -26.39
C SER A 162 -24.13 -6.20 -25.25
N PHE A 163 -23.24 -5.20 -25.34
CA PHE A 163 -23.19 -4.14 -24.33
C PHE A 163 -24.52 -3.39 -24.23
N ILE A 164 -25.14 -3.00 -25.35
CA ILE A 164 -26.43 -2.32 -25.32
C ILE A 164 -27.50 -3.22 -24.67
N SER A 165 -27.62 -4.47 -25.12
CA SER A 165 -28.58 -5.45 -24.60
C SER A 165 -28.44 -5.69 -23.10
N ILE A 166 -27.22 -5.82 -22.61
CA ILE A 166 -26.94 -6.05 -21.18
C ILE A 166 -27.29 -4.81 -20.37
N HIS A 167 -26.83 -3.63 -20.78
CA HIS A 167 -27.03 -2.41 -19.98
C HIS A 167 -28.48 -1.92 -20.00
N GLU A 168 -29.25 -2.22 -21.06
CA GLU A 168 -30.71 -2.07 -21.05
C GLU A 168 -31.37 -2.94 -19.97
N LYS A 169 -30.90 -4.19 -19.79
CA LYS A 169 -31.40 -5.09 -18.73
C LYS A 169 -30.94 -4.67 -17.33
N VAL A 170 -29.72 -4.14 -17.19
CA VAL A 170 -29.23 -3.54 -15.94
C VAL A 170 -30.09 -2.33 -15.56
N GLY A 171 -30.59 -1.61 -16.55
CA GLY A 171 -31.47 -0.47 -16.39
C GLY A 171 -30.68 0.83 -16.29
N PHE A 172 -30.67 1.58 -17.40
CA PHE A 172 -30.20 2.96 -17.41
C PHE A 172 -31.03 3.80 -16.46
N ALA A 173 -30.37 4.58 -15.61
CA ALA A 173 -31.03 5.54 -14.75
C ALA A 173 -30.26 6.86 -14.72
N ARG A 174 -30.92 7.92 -14.29
CA ARG A 174 -30.24 9.20 -14.02
C ARG A 174 -29.72 9.18 -12.58
N PRO A 175 -28.51 9.69 -12.31
CA PRO A 175 -28.00 9.78 -10.95
C PRO A 175 -28.98 10.58 -10.07
N PRO A 176 -29.45 10.03 -8.95
CA PRO A 176 -30.45 10.68 -8.10
C PRO A 176 -30.04 12.10 -7.66
N SER A 177 -28.75 12.35 -7.44
CA SER A 177 -28.25 13.67 -7.01
C SER A 177 -28.40 14.78 -8.03
N LEU A 178 -28.37 14.49 -9.34
CA LEU A 178 -28.47 15.54 -10.35
C LEU A 178 -29.87 16.15 -10.38
N LEU A 179 -30.91 15.31 -10.29
CA LEU A 179 -32.31 15.74 -10.35
C LEU A 179 -32.77 16.34 -9.03
N VAL A 180 -32.43 15.71 -7.89
CA VAL A 180 -32.79 16.22 -6.55
C VAL A 180 -32.18 17.59 -6.30
N HIS A 181 -30.87 17.78 -6.57
CA HIS A 181 -30.23 19.07 -6.36
C HIS A 181 -30.81 20.18 -7.26
N LEU A 182 -31.20 19.85 -8.50
CA LEU A 182 -31.82 20.82 -9.41
C LEU A 182 -33.25 21.14 -9.02
N ALA A 183 -34.04 20.16 -8.59
CA ALA A 183 -35.40 20.36 -8.10
C ALA A 183 -35.42 21.20 -6.82
N GLU A 184 -34.60 20.86 -5.83
CA GLU A 184 -34.47 21.60 -4.56
C GLU A 184 -34.02 23.04 -4.78
N LYS A 185 -33.02 23.26 -5.64
CA LYS A 185 -32.51 24.60 -5.94
C LYS A 185 -33.55 25.50 -6.60
N ASN A 186 -34.44 24.93 -7.42
CA ASN A 186 -35.42 25.70 -8.19
C ASN A 186 -36.85 25.67 -7.60
N LYS A 187 -37.08 24.97 -6.47
CA LYS A 187 -38.37 24.90 -5.76
C LYS A 187 -39.55 24.46 -6.65
N LEU A 188 -39.34 23.40 -7.43
CA LEU A 188 -40.37 22.83 -8.30
C LEU A 188 -41.27 21.85 -7.48
N GLU A 189 -42.51 21.62 -7.92
CA GLU A 189 -43.45 20.64 -7.32
C GLU A 189 -43.79 19.48 -8.28
N GLU A 190 -44.05 18.30 -7.69
CA GLU A 190 -44.03 16.92 -8.26
C GLU A 190 -44.75 16.65 -9.60
N GLU A 191 -45.64 17.51 -10.08
CA GLU A 191 -46.54 17.17 -11.21
C GLU A 191 -46.14 17.73 -12.59
N ASP A 192 -45.04 18.49 -12.75
CA ASP A 192 -44.61 19.08 -14.05
C ASP A 192 -43.11 18.89 -14.42
N GLU A 193 -42.38 17.98 -13.77
CA GLU A 193 -40.96 18.26 -13.51
C GLU A 193 -39.90 17.69 -14.48
N GLU A 194 -40.13 16.61 -15.22
CA GLU A 194 -39.02 15.90 -15.88
C GLU A 194 -38.42 16.66 -17.08
N ASP A 195 -39.25 17.12 -18.01
CA ASP A 195 -38.81 17.86 -19.20
C ASP A 195 -38.23 19.24 -18.85
N LEU A 196 -38.74 19.87 -17.78
CA LEU A 196 -38.24 21.15 -17.29
C LEU A 196 -36.87 20.98 -16.61
N LEU A 197 -36.69 19.94 -15.80
CA LEU A 197 -35.40 19.61 -15.18
C LEU A 197 -34.35 19.22 -16.22
N LEU A 198 -34.73 18.53 -17.29
CA LEU A 198 -33.86 18.22 -18.44
C LEU A 198 -33.39 19.49 -19.15
N LYS A 199 -34.31 20.43 -19.41
CA LYS A 199 -33.96 21.73 -19.99
C LYS A 199 -33.03 22.53 -19.08
N LEU A 200 -33.30 22.58 -17.78
CA LEU A 200 -32.44 23.27 -16.79
C LEU A 200 -31.06 22.63 -16.64
N ALA A 201 -30.99 21.29 -16.61
CA ALA A 201 -29.73 20.56 -16.58
C ALA A 201 -28.89 20.84 -17.82
N TYR A 202 -29.52 20.80 -19.00
CA TYR A 202 -28.89 21.15 -20.26
C TYR A 202 -28.43 22.61 -20.25
N GLU A 203 -29.26 23.55 -19.80
CA GLU A 203 -28.93 24.98 -19.69
C GLU A 203 -27.70 25.24 -18.82
N GLN A 204 -27.59 24.53 -17.69
CA GLN A 204 -26.46 24.59 -16.75
C GLN A 204 -25.25 23.74 -17.16
N ALA A 205 -25.19 23.31 -18.43
CA ALA A 205 -24.12 22.50 -18.99
C ALA A 205 -23.81 21.23 -18.18
N LYS A 206 -24.87 20.53 -17.78
CA LYS A 206 -24.78 19.19 -17.19
C LYS A 206 -25.02 18.13 -18.26
N ASN A 207 -24.44 16.94 -18.06
CA ASN A 207 -24.74 15.80 -18.90
C ASN A 207 -26.19 15.36 -18.65
N THR A 208 -26.99 15.25 -19.71
CA THR A 208 -28.40 14.84 -19.61
C THR A 208 -28.63 13.37 -19.96
N SER A 209 -27.57 12.58 -20.19
CA SER A 209 -27.69 11.15 -20.45
C SER A 209 -28.23 10.39 -19.24
N GLU A 210 -28.93 9.29 -19.52
CA GLU A 210 -29.08 8.22 -18.55
C GLU A 210 -27.80 7.37 -18.55
N LEU A 211 -27.42 6.81 -17.40
CA LEU A 211 -26.15 6.09 -17.28
C LEU A 211 -26.26 4.78 -16.51
N VAL A 212 -25.34 3.87 -16.83
CA VAL A 212 -25.00 2.68 -16.06
C VAL A 212 -23.50 2.73 -15.81
N GLN A 213 -23.09 2.66 -14.54
CA GLN A 213 -21.68 2.67 -14.19
C GLN A 213 -21.25 1.28 -13.71
N ILE A 214 -20.25 0.69 -14.37
CA ILE A 214 -19.76 -0.67 -14.10
C ILE A 214 -18.24 -0.63 -13.89
N GLU A 215 -17.75 -1.47 -12.98
CA GLU A 215 -16.31 -1.68 -12.80
C GLU A 215 -15.86 -2.97 -13.48
N SER A 216 -14.79 -2.92 -14.29
CA SER A 216 -14.24 -4.12 -14.94
C SER A 216 -12.75 -3.97 -15.26
N VAL A 217 -11.92 -4.81 -14.65
CA VAL A 217 -10.48 -4.85 -14.97
C VAL A 217 -10.23 -5.50 -16.33
N ASP A 218 -10.96 -6.57 -16.66
CA ASP A 218 -10.77 -7.30 -17.92
C ASP A 218 -11.05 -6.42 -19.14
N PHE A 219 -12.07 -5.56 -19.07
CA PHE A 219 -12.35 -4.61 -20.15
C PHE A 219 -11.32 -3.47 -20.22
N ALA A 220 -10.79 -3.03 -19.08
CA ALA A 220 -9.70 -2.07 -19.05
C ALA A 220 -8.43 -2.65 -19.70
N ASP A 221 -8.07 -3.89 -19.38
CA ASP A 221 -6.93 -4.60 -19.95
C ASP A 221 -7.13 -4.86 -21.46
N TYR A 222 -8.35 -5.20 -21.87
CA TYR A 222 -8.72 -5.35 -23.27
C TYR A 222 -8.51 -4.05 -24.06
N LEU A 223 -9.03 -2.92 -23.56
CA LEU A 223 -8.86 -1.62 -24.18
C LEU A 223 -7.40 -1.17 -24.15
N TRP A 224 -6.67 -1.43 -23.06
CA TRP A 224 -5.27 -1.04 -22.92
C TRP A 224 -4.40 -1.68 -24.00
N LYS A 225 -4.55 -2.99 -24.22
CA LYS A 225 -3.85 -3.73 -25.29
C LYS A 225 -4.08 -3.14 -26.68
N LYS A 226 -5.27 -2.57 -26.94
CA LYS A 226 -5.62 -1.95 -28.23
C LYS A 226 -5.14 -0.49 -28.33
N LEU A 227 -5.22 0.26 -27.23
CA LEU A 227 -5.12 1.72 -27.24
C LEU A 227 -3.76 2.27 -26.81
N GLU A 228 -2.93 1.51 -26.08
CA GLU A 228 -1.68 2.02 -25.49
C GLU A 228 -0.73 2.65 -26.51
N GLN A 229 -0.67 2.12 -27.73
CA GLN A 229 0.21 2.61 -28.81
C GLN A 229 -0.20 3.97 -29.37
N PHE A 230 -1.45 4.41 -29.15
CA PHE A 230 -1.97 5.69 -29.63
C PHE A 230 -1.89 6.80 -28.58
N LEU A 231 -1.43 6.47 -27.37
CA LEU A 231 -1.30 7.38 -26.25
C LEU A 231 0.15 7.84 -26.06
N PRO A 232 0.39 9.09 -25.64
CA PRO A 232 1.75 9.55 -25.39
C PRO A 232 2.38 8.77 -24.24
N ASP A 233 3.64 8.36 -24.42
CA ASP A 233 4.37 7.62 -23.37
C ASP A 233 4.50 8.45 -22.09
N GLU A 234 4.67 9.77 -22.24
CA GLU A 234 4.81 10.73 -21.16
C GLU A 234 3.85 11.92 -21.32
N HIS A 235 3.37 12.43 -20.19
CA HIS A 235 2.58 13.65 -20.09
C HIS A 235 3.19 14.60 -19.05
N ARG A 236 3.50 15.83 -19.47
CA ARG A 236 3.98 16.88 -18.56
C ARG A 236 2.80 17.68 -18.05
N HIS A 237 2.52 17.57 -16.76
CA HIS A 237 1.45 18.30 -16.12
C HIS A 237 2.01 19.47 -15.29
N VAL A 238 1.35 20.62 -15.35
CA VAL A 238 1.65 21.80 -14.54
C VAL A 238 0.41 22.13 -13.70
N GLY A 239 0.52 21.93 -12.39
CA GLY A 239 -0.52 22.23 -11.41
C GLY A 239 0.08 22.58 -10.06
N ASN A 240 -0.67 23.28 -9.21
CA ASN A 240 -0.17 23.83 -7.94
C ASN A 240 0.50 22.79 -7.01
N PHE A 241 0.09 21.51 -7.12
CA PHE A 241 0.63 20.43 -6.28
C PHE A 241 0.95 19.11 -7.01
N THR A 242 0.45 18.93 -8.25
CA THR A 242 0.67 17.71 -9.07
C THR A 242 1.67 17.92 -10.22
N SER A 243 2.42 19.02 -10.24
CA SER A 243 3.36 19.28 -11.34
C SER A 243 4.39 18.15 -11.47
N GLY A 244 4.63 17.68 -12.69
CA GLY A 244 5.64 16.66 -12.97
C GLY A 244 5.47 15.98 -14.31
N VAL A 245 6.37 15.03 -14.59
CA VAL A 245 6.26 14.10 -15.72
C VAL A 245 5.52 12.86 -15.27
N TYR A 246 4.58 12.40 -16.08
CA TYR A 246 3.76 11.23 -15.83
C TYR A 246 3.91 10.24 -16.99
N GLU A 247 4.09 8.95 -16.72
CA GLU A 247 4.14 7.89 -17.73
C GLU A 247 2.78 7.18 -17.82
N LYS A 248 2.32 6.87 -19.04
CA LYS A 248 1.08 6.10 -19.23
C LYS A 248 1.21 4.72 -18.56
N CYS A 249 0.17 4.27 -17.86
CA CYS A 249 0.26 3.02 -17.10
C CYS A 249 -1.01 2.15 -17.10
N GLY A 250 -2.11 2.60 -17.69
CA GLY A 250 -3.33 1.80 -17.80
C GLY A 250 -4.57 2.60 -18.16
N ILE A 251 -5.73 1.98 -18.00
CA ILE A 251 -7.07 2.59 -18.11
C ILE A 251 -7.75 2.52 -16.75
N VAL A 252 -8.50 3.55 -16.38
CA VAL A 252 -9.34 3.54 -15.19
C VAL A 252 -10.45 2.51 -15.39
N PRO A 253 -10.56 1.47 -14.54
CA PRO A 253 -11.47 0.33 -14.74
C PRO A 253 -12.93 0.64 -14.38
N VAL A 254 -13.34 1.92 -14.47
CA VAL A 254 -14.69 2.39 -14.17
C VAL A 254 -15.28 2.95 -15.46
N PHE A 255 -16.29 2.27 -15.98
CA PHE A 255 -16.91 2.56 -17.27
C PHE A 255 -18.28 3.18 -17.07
N ARG A 256 -18.55 4.26 -17.82
CA ARG A 256 -19.85 4.92 -17.86
C ARG A 256 -20.50 4.60 -19.20
N PHE A 257 -21.42 3.65 -19.18
CA PHE A 257 -22.33 3.40 -20.30
C PHE A 257 -23.43 4.45 -20.25
N MET A 258 -23.66 5.14 -21.36
CA MET A 258 -24.57 6.28 -21.45
C MET A 258 -25.59 6.05 -22.55
N ARG A 259 -26.83 6.43 -22.27
CA ARG A 259 -27.94 6.46 -23.22
C ARG A 259 -28.42 7.89 -23.38
N TYR A 260 -28.45 8.35 -24.63
CA TYR A 260 -28.96 9.67 -25.02
C TYR A 260 -30.22 9.48 -25.88
N GLN A 261 -31.32 10.05 -25.42
CA GLN A 261 -32.58 10.15 -26.14
C GLN A 261 -32.71 11.52 -26.83
N ARG A 262 -33.80 11.72 -27.56
CA ARG A 262 -34.13 13.00 -28.20
C ARG A 262 -33.96 14.18 -27.23
N ASP A 263 -33.39 15.26 -27.75
CA ASP A 263 -33.06 16.53 -27.08
C ASP A 263 -32.04 16.42 -25.93
N GLN A 264 -31.45 15.24 -25.69
CA GLN A 264 -30.35 15.07 -24.75
C GLN A 264 -29.00 15.28 -25.42
N GLY A 265 -28.05 15.81 -24.65
CA GLY A 265 -26.67 16.03 -25.07
C GLY A 265 -25.79 16.45 -23.89
N PHE A 266 -24.62 17.01 -24.19
CA PHE A 266 -23.75 17.57 -23.17
C PHE A 266 -23.07 18.82 -23.74
N LYS A 267 -23.45 19.98 -23.21
CA LYS A 267 -22.91 21.28 -23.63
C LYS A 267 -21.38 21.37 -23.52
N PRO A 268 -20.75 22.37 -24.17
CA PRO A 268 -19.30 22.56 -24.15
C PRO A 268 -18.69 22.55 -22.76
N HIS A 269 -17.77 21.62 -22.51
CA HIS A 269 -17.08 21.43 -21.24
C HIS A 269 -15.67 20.85 -21.43
N LYS A 270 -14.92 20.77 -20.34
CA LYS A 270 -13.65 20.05 -20.25
C LYS A 270 -13.83 18.89 -19.28
N ASP A 271 -13.20 17.77 -19.56
CA ASP A 271 -13.27 16.62 -18.67
C ASP A 271 -12.45 16.85 -17.40
N PRO A 272 -12.90 16.35 -16.24
CA PRO A 272 -12.18 16.53 -14.99
C PRO A 272 -10.99 15.56 -14.88
N GLU A 273 -9.81 16.10 -14.62
CA GLU A 273 -8.66 15.30 -14.21
C GLU A 273 -8.93 14.61 -12.86
N ARG A 274 -8.61 13.31 -12.74
CA ARG A 274 -8.77 12.55 -11.50
C ARG A 274 -7.41 12.09 -10.99
N ALA A 275 -7.11 12.37 -9.73
CA ALA A 275 -5.86 11.94 -9.08
C ALA A 275 -6.15 10.81 -8.08
N TYR A 276 -5.25 9.83 -8.04
CA TYR A 276 -5.34 8.67 -7.16
C TYR A 276 -4.02 8.48 -6.41
N ALA A 277 -4.10 8.24 -5.10
CA ALA A 277 -2.94 7.98 -4.25
C ALA A 277 -2.42 6.53 -4.37
N GLU A 278 -3.27 5.65 -4.91
CA GLU A 278 -2.98 4.25 -5.21
C GLU A 278 -3.51 3.94 -6.61
N TYR A 279 -3.04 2.85 -7.23
CA TYR A 279 -3.59 2.42 -8.50
C TYR A 279 -5.08 2.04 -8.29
N PRO A 280 -6.02 2.56 -9.10
CA PRO A 280 -7.42 2.21 -9.00
C PRO A 280 -7.64 0.74 -9.43
N LEU A 281 -7.68 -0.14 -8.43
CA LEU A 281 -8.08 -1.57 -8.38
C LEU A 281 -6.99 -2.65 -8.20
N ARG A 282 -7.38 -3.63 -7.36
CA ARG A 282 -6.63 -4.67 -6.63
C ARG A 282 -6.86 -6.10 -7.15
N SER A 283 -7.30 -6.29 -8.39
CA SER A 283 -7.56 -7.63 -8.93
C SER A 283 -7.10 -7.74 -10.37
N GLY A 284 -5.90 -8.29 -10.58
CA GLY A 284 -5.31 -8.55 -11.89
C GLY A 284 -3.80 -8.79 -11.79
N ALA A 285 -3.15 -9.35 -12.80
CA ALA A 285 -1.70 -9.59 -12.79
C ALA A 285 -0.87 -8.31 -12.59
N ALA A 286 -1.42 -7.13 -12.93
CA ALA A 286 -0.84 -5.83 -12.61
C ALA A 286 -0.88 -5.49 -11.11
N ALA A 287 -1.81 -6.07 -10.33
CA ALA A 287 -1.88 -5.95 -8.88
C ALA A 287 -0.76 -6.71 -8.15
N ALA A 288 -0.01 -7.58 -8.83
CA ALA A 288 1.16 -8.26 -8.26
C ALA A 288 2.33 -7.32 -7.99
N HIS A 289 2.30 -6.09 -8.53
CA HIS A 289 3.29 -5.05 -8.29
C HIS A 289 2.64 -3.91 -7.51
N GLY A 290 2.50 -4.06 -6.18
CA GLY A 290 1.99 -3.07 -5.23
C GLY A 290 2.84 -1.79 -5.17
N GLU A 291 2.96 -1.07 -6.28
CA GLU A 291 3.77 0.12 -6.39
C GLU A 291 2.97 1.34 -5.94
N SER A 292 3.28 1.80 -4.72
CA SER A 292 2.89 3.14 -4.27
C SER A 292 3.36 4.22 -5.27
N GLY A 293 2.48 5.17 -5.57
CA GLY A 293 2.76 6.22 -6.55
C GLY A 293 1.60 7.20 -6.71
N ILE A 294 1.88 8.37 -7.30
CA ILE A 294 0.83 9.35 -7.63
C ILE A 294 0.32 9.02 -9.03
N TYR A 295 -0.96 8.68 -9.13
CA TYR A 295 -1.63 8.39 -10.40
C TYR A 295 -2.57 9.53 -10.78
N LYS A 296 -2.72 9.79 -12.08
CA LYS A 296 -3.60 10.85 -12.58
C LYS A 296 -4.13 10.52 -13.97
N SER A 297 -5.38 10.89 -14.25
CA SER A 297 -5.95 10.83 -15.60
C SER A 297 -5.79 12.15 -16.35
N PHE A 298 -5.53 12.04 -17.64
CA PHE A 298 -5.31 13.18 -18.54
C PHE A 298 -6.03 13.07 -19.89
N PHE A 299 -6.49 11.87 -20.26
CA PHE A 299 -7.11 11.60 -21.56
C PHE A 299 -8.40 10.82 -21.37
N THR A 300 -9.37 11.12 -22.23
CA THR A 300 -10.67 10.47 -22.30
C THR A 300 -10.67 9.44 -23.41
N ILE A 301 -11.32 8.30 -23.13
CA ILE A 301 -11.71 7.29 -24.11
C ILE A 301 -13.23 7.42 -24.27
N ALA A 302 -13.70 7.79 -25.46
CA ALA A 302 -15.12 7.84 -25.80
C ALA A 302 -15.44 6.80 -26.89
N LEU A 303 -16.30 5.83 -26.57
CA LEU A 303 -16.67 4.70 -27.42
C LEU A 303 -18.12 4.84 -27.88
N TYR A 304 -18.37 4.74 -29.18
CA TYR A 304 -19.71 4.66 -29.75
C TYR A 304 -20.17 3.20 -29.83
N LEU A 305 -21.38 2.93 -29.34
CA LEU A 305 -21.90 1.55 -29.28
C LEU A 305 -22.95 1.26 -30.36
N ASN A 306 -23.45 2.25 -31.09
CA ASN A 306 -24.42 2.01 -32.16
C ASN A 306 -24.22 2.94 -33.37
N ASP A 307 -24.84 2.57 -34.49
CA ASP A 307 -24.61 3.21 -35.78
C ASP A 307 -25.42 4.52 -35.94
N PRO A 308 -24.92 5.50 -36.72
CA PRO A 308 -25.64 6.75 -36.99
C PRO A 308 -26.91 6.55 -37.84
N ALA A 309 -27.19 5.34 -38.33
CA ALA A 309 -28.48 5.02 -38.94
C ALA A 309 -29.60 4.88 -37.90
N GLU A 310 -29.26 4.71 -36.63
CA GLU A 310 -30.22 4.49 -35.52
C GLU A 310 -30.60 5.80 -34.81
N PHE A 311 -29.91 6.91 -35.08
CA PHE A 311 -30.17 8.21 -34.48
C PHE A 311 -29.64 9.37 -35.34
N GLU A 312 -30.25 10.54 -35.21
CA GLU A 312 -29.80 11.78 -35.84
C GLU A 312 -29.19 12.74 -34.80
N GLY A 313 -28.15 13.49 -35.17
CA GLY A 313 -27.42 14.36 -34.24
C GLY A 313 -26.37 13.59 -33.43
N GLY A 314 -26.17 13.93 -32.15
CA GLY A 314 -25.32 13.13 -31.27
C GLY A 314 -23.81 13.16 -31.56
N LYS A 315 -23.31 14.10 -32.37
CA LYS A 315 -21.88 14.18 -32.74
C LYS A 315 -21.01 14.65 -31.58
N LEU A 316 -19.73 14.30 -31.58
CA LEU A 316 -18.76 14.87 -30.64
C LEU A 316 -18.07 16.04 -31.33
N ASN A 317 -18.30 17.27 -30.84
CA ASN A 317 -17.70 18.48 -31.40
C ASN A 317 -16.64 19.02 -30.45
N PHE A 318 -15.46 19.34 -30.98
CA PHE A 318 -14.43 20.09 -30.28
C PHE A 318 -14.58 21.56 -30.66
N VAL A 319 -14.74 22.43 -29.67
CA VAL A 319 -15.20 23.80 -29.90
C VAL A 319 -14.24 24.82 -29.32
N GLN A 320 -14.22 26.01 -29.92
CA GLN A 320 -13.54 27.19 -29.42
C GLN A 320 -14.56 28.20 -28.91
N ILE A 321 -14.28 28.83 -27.77
CA ILE A 321 -15.10 29.93 -27.23
C ILE A 321 -14.60 31.25 -27.80
N HIS A 322 -15.52 32.01 -28.38
CA HIS A 322 -15.34 33.43 -28.63
C HIS A 322 -16.23 34.21 -27.67
N VAL A 323 -15.66 35.23 -27.03
CA VAL A 323 -16.40 36.14 -26.14
C VAL A 323 -16.44 37.49 -26.83
N ASP A 324 -17.64 38.01 -27.08
CA ASP A 324 -17.80 39.33 -27.66
C ASP A 324 -17.62 40.46 -26.61
N ASP A 325 -17.66 41.71 -27.07
CA ASP A 325 -17.46 42.90 -26.22
C ASP A 325 -18.52 43.04 -25.12
N VAL A 326 -19.66 42.36 -25.24
CA VAL A 326 -20.78 42.39 -24.28
C VAL A 326 -20.71 41.21 -23.30
N GLY A 327 -19.77 40.28 -23.52
CA GLY A 327 -19.54 39.11 -22.68
C GLY A 327 -20.31 37.86 -23.11
N ASP A 328 -21.00 37.89 -24.25
CA ASP A 328 -21.72 36.75 -24.79
C ASP A 328 -20.75 35.73 -25.39
N LYS A 329 -21.00 34.46 -25.08
CA LYS A 329 -20.16 33.34 -25.52
C LYS A 329 -20.76 32.70 -26.76
N THR A 330 -19.99 32.70 -27.85
CA THR A 330 -20.28 31.89 -29.03
C THR A 330 -19.29 30.72 -29.10
N TYR A 331 -19.75 29.59 -29.62
CA TYR A 331 -18.95 28.37 -29.74
C TYR A 331 -18.80 28.04 -31.22
N GLU A 332 -17.56 27.93 -31.68
CA GLU A 332 -17.23 27.55 -33.05
C GLU A 332 -16.63 26.15 -33.06
N SER A 333 -17.17 25.24 -33.88
CA SER A 333 -16.62 23.89 -34.02
C SER A 333 -15.29 23.92 -34.77
N GLN A 334 -14.23 23.41 -34.13
CA GLN A 334 -12.91 23.24 -34.72
C GLN A 334 -12.74 21.85 -35.36
N ALA A 335 -13.40 20.84 -34.79
CA ALA A 335 -13.44 19.48 -35.32
C ALA A 335 -14.71 18.78 -34.87
N THR A 336 -15.23 17.89 -35.72
CA THR A 336 -16.43 17.10 -35.43
C THR A 336 -16.17 15.64 -35.75
N VAL A 337 -16.40 14.77 -34.77
CA VAL A 337 -16.33 13.31 -34.95
C VAL A 337 -17.74 12.77 -35.17
N ASN A 338 -17.93 12.09 -36.30
CA ASN A 338 -19.18 11.39 -36.60
C ASN A 338 -19.21 10.03 -35.86
N PRO A 339 -20.35 9.67 -35.23
CA PRO A 339 -20.53 8.35 -34.63
C PRO A 339 -20.40 7.22 -35.66
N ALA A 340 -19.85 6.09 -35.23
CA ALA A 340 -19.88 4.81 -35.95
C ALA A 340 -19.78 3.69 -34.91
N VAL A 341 -20.45 2.55 -35.12
CA VAL A 341 -20.42 1.46 -34.14
C VAL A 341 -18.98 0.99 -33.88
N GLY A 342 -18.61 0.87 -32.61
CA GLY A 342 -17.30 0.43 -32.15
C GLY A 342 -16.15 1.43 -32.34
N ARG A 343 -16.45 2.64 -32.83
CA ARG A 343 -15.49 3.74 -32.95
C ARG A 343 -15.08 4.26 -31.58
N CYS A 344 -13.79 4.52 -31.41
CA CYS A 344 -13.19 5.14 -30.25
C CYS A 344 -12.62 6.51 -30.59
N VAL A 345 -12.78 7.47 -29.68
CA VAL A 345 -12.11 8.78 -29.75
C VAL A 345 -11.23 8.95 -28.54
N LEU A 346 -9.95 9.26 -28.77
CA LEU A 346 -8.98 9.62 -27.75
C LEU A 346 -8.72 11.12 -27.80
N PHE A 347 -8.86 11.82 -26.68
CA PHE A 347 -8.58 13.25 -26.58
C PHE A 347 -8.16 13.65 -25.17
N ALA A 348 -7.44 14.76 -25.03
CA ALA A 348 -6.99 15.25 -23.73
C ALA A 348 -8.14 15.91 -22.95
N HIS A 349 -8.14 15.77 -21.62
CA HIS A 349 -9.18 16.31 -20.73
C HIS A 349 -9.38 17.82 -20.86
N ASN A 350 -8.31 18.53 -21.21
CA ASN A 350 -8.31 19.98 -21.36
C ASN A 350 -8.87 20.48 -22.70
N GLU A 351 -9.23 19.58 -23.62
CA GLU A 351 -9.91 19.95 -24.87
C GLU A 351 -11.37 20.29 -24.60
N LEU A 352 -11.78 21.48 -25.04
CA LEU A 352 -13.15 21.93 -24.88
C LEU A 352 -14.03 21.23 -25.92
N HIS A 353 -15.04 20.50 -25.47
CA HIS A 353 -15.85 19.65 -26.34
C HIS A 353 -17.31 19.55 -25.87
N GLU A 354 -18.19 19.11 -26.76
CA GLU A 354 -19.60 18.87 -26.50
C GLU A 354 -20.08 17.56 -27.15
N GLY A 355 -21.04 16.90 -26.50
CA GLY A 355 -21.88 15.91 -27.14
C GLY A 355 -23.11 16.60 -27.71
N GLY A 356 -23.14 16.84 -29.03
CA GLY A 356 -24.25 17.49 -29.71
C GLY A 356 -25.57 16.77 -29.43
N GLY A 357 -26.66 17.53 -29.36
CA GLY A 357 -27.99 16.99 -29.06
C GLY A 357 -28.43 15.89 -30.03
N VAL A 358 -29.09 14.86 -29.52
CA VAL A 358 -29.76 13.84 -30.34
C VAL A 358 -31.10 14.40 -30.82
N GLN A 359 -31.36 14.38 -32.12
CA GLN A 359 -32.58 14.94 -32.71
C GLN A 359 -33.68 13.88 -32.87
N SER A 360 -33.28 12.64 -33.15
CA SER A 360 -34.16 11.48 -33.26
C SER A 360 -33.40 10.19 -32.96
N GLY A 361 -34.11 9.13 -32.59
CA GLY A 361 -33.51 7.85 -32.22
C GLY A 361 -32.84 7.83 -30.85
N THR A 362 -32.01 6.82 -30.60
CA THR A 362 -31.29 6.63 -29.34
C THR A 362 -29.82 6.38 -29.61
N LYS A 363 -28.95 7.13 -28.93
CA LYS A 363 -27.49 6.99 -29.03
C LYS A 363 -26.94 6.31 -27.78
N TYR A 364 -26.08 5.32 -27.97
CA TYR A 364 -25.38 4.62 -26.90
C TYR A 364 -23.87 4.87 -26.97
N MET A 365 -23.26 5.13 -25.81
CA MET A 365 -21.82 5.33 -25.69
C MET A 365 -21.25 4.71 -24.42
N CYS A 366 -19.94 4.50 -24.39
CA CYS A 366 -19.19 4.19 -23.18
C CYS A 366 -18.03 5.18 -23.02
N GLN A 367 -17.80 5.68 -21.81
CA GLN A 367 -16.68 6.58 -21.50
C GLN A 367 -15.84 6.04 -20.34
N CYS A 368 -14.53 6.15 -20.46
CA CYS A 368 -13.57 5.94 -19.37
C CYS A 368 -12.33 6.84 -19.56
N ASP A 369 -11.38 6.77 -18.64
CA ASP A 369 -10.21 7.65 -18.59
C ASP A 369 -8.90 6.86 -18.67
N VAL A 370 -7.87 7.43 -19.29
CA VAL A 370 -6.51 6.85 -19.32
C VAL A 370 -5.74 7.26 -18.08
N LEU A 371 -5.09 6.30 -17.45
CA LEU A 371 -4.31 6.47 -16.23
C LEU A 371 -2.81 6.63 -16.53
N TYR A 372 -2.20 7.61 -15.86
CA TYR A 372 -0.76 7.84 -15.88
C TYR A 372 -0.19 7.84 -14.47
N LYS A 373 1.06 7.41 -14.32
CA LYS A 373 1.83 7.36 -13.08
C LYS A 373 2.94 8.40 -13.09
N ARG A 374 3.09 9.17 -12.00
CA ARG A 374 4.15 10.18 -11.89
C ARG A 374 5.53 9.53 -11.89
N VAL A 375 6.39 9.94 -12.81
CA VAL A 375 7.80 9.55 -12.87
C VAL A 375 8.55 10.29 -11.75
N ARG A 376 9.32 9.57 -10.94
CA ARG A 376 10.12 10.18 -9.88
C ARG A 376 11.22 11.05 -10.51
N GLU A 377 11.05 12.37 -10.47
CA GLU A 377 11.98 13.40 -11.01
C GLU A 377 13.42 13.36 -10.45
N THR A 378 13.69 12.52 -9.45
CA THR A 378 14.98 12.44 -8.76
C THR A 378 16.15 12.11 -9.70
N VAL A 379 15.96 11.18 -10.64
CA VAL A 379 17.05 10.70 -11.51
C VAL A 379 17.39 11.74 -12.59
N ILE A 380 16.37 12.31 -13.25
CA ILE A 380 16.52 13.39 -14.23
C ILE A 380 17.12 14.65 -13.56
N SER A 381 16.72 14.95 -12.33
CA SER A 381 17.27 16.07 -11.56
C SER A 381 18.74 15.85 -11.17
N ALA A 382 19.13 14.63 -10.81
CA ALA A 382 20.53 14.31 -10.54
C ALA A 382 21.38 14.48 -11.81
N PHE A 383 20.89 13.98 -12.94
CA PHE A 383 21.59 14.08 -14.22
C PHE A 383 21.76 15.54 -14.69
N SER A 384 20.71 16.35 -14.64
CA SER A 384 20.82 17.78 -14.99
C SER A 384 21.81 18.55 -14.12
N LEU A 385 22.12 18.08 -12.90
CA LEU A 385 23.08 18.70 -11.98
C LEU A 385 24.52 18.21 -12.12
N GLY A 386 24.82 17.37 -13.11
CA GLY A 386 26.19 16.92 -13.36
C GLY A 386 26.54 15.56 -12.76
N TYR A 387 25.60 14.88 -12.09
CA TYR A 387 25.83 13.51 -11.64
C TYR A 387 25.85 12.57 -12.86
N ARG A 388 26.92 11.79 -12.99
CA ARG A 388 27.15 10.86 -14.12
C ARG A 388 27.45 9.43 -13.68
N HIS A 389 27.50 9.20 -12.37
CA HIS A 389 27.74 7.89 -11.77
C HIS A 389 26.41 7.36 -11.23
N VAL A 390 26.00 6.18 -11.69
CA VAL A 390 24.77 5.51 -11.25
C VAL A 390 25.14 4.12 -10.71
N ASP A 391 25.32 4.02 -9.40
CA ASP A 391 25.47 2.71 -8.76
C ASP A 391 24.09 2.12 -8.47
N THR A 392 24.00 0.78 -8.47
CA THR A 392 22.88 0.04 -7.86
C THR A 392 21.48 0.28 -8.45
N ALA A 393 21.38 0.72 -9.71
CA ALA A 393 20.08 0.86 -10.40
C ALA A 393 19.25 -0.44 -10.40
N SER A 394 19.94 -1.59 -10.42
CA SER A 394 19.30 -2.90 -10.27
C SER A 394 18.81 -3.21 -8.86
N VAL A 395 19.49 -2.72 -7.83
CA VAL A 395 19.08 -2.91 -6.43
C VAL A 395 17.82 -2.11 -6.14
N TYR A 396 17.71 -0.92 -6.76
CA TYR A 396 16.56 -0.03 -6.61
C TYR A 396 15.45 -0.24 -7.64
N GLN A 397 15.58 -1.25 -8.52
CA GLN A 397 14.67 -1.53 -9.63
C GLN A 397 14.26 -0.29 -10.45
N ASN A 398 15.20 0.66 -10.63
CA ASN A 398 14.93 1.94 -11.31
C ASN A 398 15.66 2.05 -12.65
N GLN A 399 16.10 0.92 -13.22
CA GLN A 399 16.89 0.85 -14.46
C GLN A 399 16.18 1.55 -15.62
N LYS A 400 14.85 1.41 -15.72
CA LYS A 400 14.04 2.07 -16.75
C LYS A 400 14.10 3.61 -16.61
N GLY A 401 13.99 4.13 -15.39
CA GLY A 401 14.11 5.57 -15.11
C GLY A 401 15.52 6.12 -15.34
N VAL A 402 16.55 5.32 -15.07
CA VAL A 402 17.95 5.66 -15.41
C VAL A 402 18.17 5.69 -16.92
N GLY A 403 17.64 4.69 -17.65
CA GLY A 403 17.70 4.64 -19.12
C GLY A 403 16.98 5.81 -19.76
N ALA A 404 15.74 6.11 -19.34
CA ALA A 404 14.96 7.25 -19.82
C ALA A 404 15.68 8.59 -19.56
N ALA A 405 16.26 8.76 -18.37
CA ALA A 405 17.03 9.96 -18.06
C ALA A 405 18.31 10.07 -18.91
N ALA A 406 19.04 8.98 -19.14
CA ALA A 406 20.25 9.00 -19.98
C ALA A 406 19.94 9.32 -21.45
N TRP A 407 18.85 8.74 -21.98
CA TRP A 407 18.31 9.05 -23.30
C TRP A 407 17.93 10.52 -23.43
N HIS A 408 17.22 11.06 -22.43
CA HIS A 408 16.81 12.48 -22.39
C HIS A 408 17.99 13.45 -22.59
N PHE A 409 19.16 13.15 -22.01
CA PHE A 409 20.34 14.01 -22.15
C PHE A 409 21.28 13.62 -23.31
N LYS A 410 20.92 12.61 -24.12
CA LYS A 410 21.73 12.09 -25.24
C LYS A 410 23.18 11.77 -24.84
N TRP A 411 23.37 11.14 -23.68
CA TRP A 411 24.72 10.85 -23.19
C TRP A 411 25.23 9.49 -23.67
N PRO A 412 26.53 9.40 -24.05
CA PRO A 412 27.18 8.13 -24.20
C PRO A 412 27.34 7.47 -22.83
N ILE A 413 26.77 6.28 -22.66
CA ILE A 413 26.78 5.56 -21.37
C ILE A 413 28.04 4.70 -21.30
N ASN A 414 28.93 5.01 -20.35
CA ASN A 414 30.05 4.14 -19.97
C ASN A 414 29.63 3.29 -18.77
N LEU A 415 29.31 2.01 -19.00
CA LEU A 415 28.99 1.07 -17.93
C LEU A 415 30.26 0.41 -17.40
N ARG A 416 30.54 0.65 -16.11
CA ARG A 416 31.53 -0.12 -15.34
C ARG A 416 30.79 -1.10 -14.45
N LEU A 417 31.01 -2.39 -14.68
CA LEU A 417 30.52 -3.45 -13.82
C LEU A 417 31.60 -3.71 -12.75
N GLY A 418 31.33 -3.33 -11.50
CA GLY A 418 32.19 -3.64 -10.35
C GLY A 418 32.01 -5.09 -9.91
N GLU A 419 33.13 -5.76 -9.64
CA GLU A 419 33.17 -7.15 -9.14
C GLU A 419 32.61 -7.25 -7.71
N GLU A 420 31.31 -7.51 -7.57
CA GLU A 420 30.77 -8.21 -6.39
C GLU A 420 29.73 -9.29 -6.75
N CYS A 421 29.51 -9.55 -8.04
CA CYS A 421 28.55 -10.57 -8.50
C CYS A 421 29.26 -11.75 -9.15
N ARG A 422 29.05 -12.94 -8.56
CA ARG A 422 29.50 -14.25 -9.07
C ARG A 422 29.21 -14.39 -10.57
N ALA A 423 30.10 -15.08 -11.30
CA ALA A 423 30.13 -15.20 -12.77
C ALA A 423 28.81 -15.62 -13.45
N GLY A 424 27.87 -16.26 -12.74
CA GLY A 424 26.54 -16.63 -13.28
C GLY A 424 25.48 -15.51 -13.27
N ALA A 425 25.54 -14.57 -12.32
CA ALA A 425 24.57 -13.48 -12.22
C ALA A 425 24.85 -12.34 -13.22
N LEU A 426 26.12 -12.16 -13.57
CA LEU A 426 26.57 -11.14 -14.52
C LEU A 426 25.94 -11.35 -15.91
N GLY A 427 25.81 -12.61 -16.36
CA GLY A 427 25.24 -12.94 -17.66
C GLY A 427 23.75 -12.59 -17.79
N HIS A 428 22.97 -12.82 -16.73
CA HIS A 428 21.54 -12.54 -16.71
C HIS A 428 21.25 -11.03 -16.58
N GLN A 429 22.03 -10.32 -15.77
CA GLN A 429 21.89 -8.87 -15.56
C GLN A 429 22.32 -8.07 -16.79
N VAL A 430 23.42 -8.47 -17.44
CA VAL A 430 23.86 -7.87 -18.70
C VAL A 430 22.83 -8.14 -19.80
N ALA A 431 22.27 -9.35 -19.87
CA ALA A 431 21.21 -9.66 -20.84
C ALA A 431 19.95 -8.82 -20.62
N PHE A 432 19.52 -8.61 -19.38
CA PHE A 432 18.33 -7.81 -19.06
C PHE A 432 18.54 -6.32 -19.36
N PHE A 433 19.70 -5.77 -19.01
CA PHE A 433 20.00 -4.36 -19.29
C PHE A 433 20.22 -4.10 -20.78
N LEU A 434 20.91 -5.00 -21.49
CA LEU A 434 21.04 -4.93 -22.95
C LEU A 434 19.67 -5.09 -23.64
N LYS A 435 18.77 -5.90 -23.09
CA LYS A 435 17.39 -6.01 -23.58
C LYS A 435 16.62 -4.69 -23.40
N ALA A 436 16.73 -4.05 -22.24
CA ALA A 436 16.11 -2.74 -21.99
C ALA A 436 16.67 -1.63 -22.91
N LEU A 437 17.98 -1.63 -23.15
CA LEU A 437 18.61 -0.70 -24.11
C LEU A 437 18.19 -0.97 -25.56
N ALA A 438 18.04 -2.24 -25.93
CA ALA A 438 17.54 -2.63 -27.26
C ALA A 438 16.07 -2.26 -27.46
N GLU A 439 15.23 -2.43 -26.43
CA GLU A 439 13.82 -1.98 -26.42
C GLU A 439 13.71 -0.45 -26.58
N MET A 440 14.74 0.31 -26.16
CA MET A 440 14.85 1.76 -26.34
C MET A 440 15.45 2.18 -27.70
N LYS A 441 15.76 1.25 -28.62
CA LYS A 441 16.35 1.50 -29.95
C LYS A 441 17.70 2.25 -29.95
N MET A 442 18.50 2.13 -28.89
CA MET A 442 19.85 2.71 -28.85
C MET A 442 20.82 1.90 -29.73
N GLU A 443 21.64 2.59 -30.54
CA GLU A 443 22.64 1.91 -31.40
C GLU A 443 23.88 1.48 -30.59
N ARG A 444 24.59 0.45 -31.05
CA ARG A 444 25.65 -0.22 -30.28
C ARG A 444 26.88 0.67 -30.04
N ASP A 445 27.04 1.67 -30.88
CA ASP A 445 28.07 2.71 -30.87
C ASP A 445 27.76 3.86 -29.89
N GLU A 446 26.57 3.84 -29.27
CA GLU A 446 26.16 4.81 -28.24
C GLU A 446 26.49 4.34 -26.80
N PHE A 447 27.02 3.13 -26.61
CA PHE A 447 27.43 2.60 -25.29
C PHE A 447 28.65 1.66 -25.34
N PHE A 448 29.50 1.70 -24.30
CA PHE A 448 30.66 0.82 -24.16
C PHE A 448 30.59 0.00 -22.86
N VAL A 449 30.93 -1.29 -22.95
CA VAL A 449 31.03 -2.21 -21.80
C VAL A 449 32.50 -2.59 -21.62
N THR A 450 33.07 -2.32 -20.44
CA THR A 450 34.43 -2.77 -20.09
C THR A 450 34.37 -3.68 -18.86
N SER A 451 35.09 -4.80 -18.89
CA SER A 451 35.31 -5.67 -17.73
C SER A 451 36.77 -5.57 -17.28
N LYS A 452 37.01 -5.64 -15.97
CA LYS A 452 38.37 -5.75 -15.41
C LYS A 452 38.47 -7.16 -14.83
N ILE A 453 39.39 -7.97 -15.36
CA ILE A 453 39.78 -9.25 -14.76
C ILE A 453 41.10 -8.97 -14.02
N PRO A 454 41.22 -9.27 -12.72
CA PRO A 454 42.51 -9.17 -12.05
C PRO A 454 43.36 -10.40 -12.42
N GLY A 455 44.45 -10.16 -13.16
CA GLY A 455 45.50 -11.15 -13.42
C GLY A 455 46.83 -10.45 -13.67
N ASP A 456 47.85 -10.83 -12.90
CA ASP A 456 49.22 -10.32 -12.98
C ASP A 456 49.83 -10.50 -14.38
N GLY A 457 50.41 -9.44 -14.95
CA GLY A 457 51.30 -9.53 -16.11
C GLY A 457 51.26 -8.30 -17.04
N PRO A 458 52.41 -7.82 -17.56
CA PRO A 458 52.53 -6.49 -18.14
C PRO A 458 52.01 -6.40 -19.59
N LEU A 459 51.49 -5.20 -19.87
CA LEU A 459 51.19 -4.59 -21.17
C LEU A 459 51.94 -5.20 -22.37
N HIS A 460 51.17 -5.77 -23.30
CA HIS A 460 51.55 -5.81 -24.71
C HIS A 460 50.47 -5.20 -25.60
N THR A 461 50.95 -4.33 -26.48
CA THR A 461 50.30 -3.59 -27.56
C THR A 461 49.72 -4.48 -28.66
N GLU A 462 48.50 -4.15 -29.11
CA GLU A 462 47.75 -4.34 -30.41
C GLU A 462 48.35 -5.19 -31.57
N PRO A 463 47.57 -5.74 -32.58
CA PRO A 463 46.39 -5.13 -33.26
C PRO A 463 45.29 -6.04 -33.91
N ARG A 464 44.21 -5.38 -34.35
CA ARG A 464 43.19 -5.71 -35.40
C ARG A 464 43.15 -7.12 -36.02
N ILE A 465 42.01 -7.84 -35.93
CA ILE A 465 41.56 -8.80 -36.97
C ILE A 465 40.03 -8.74 -37.18
N ARG A 466 39.68 -8.85 -38.47
CA ARG A 466 38.38 -8.76 -39.15
C ARG A 466 37.43 -9.95 -38.86
N SER A 467 36.13 -9.74 -39.05
CA SER A 467 35.14 -10.81 -39.35
C SER A 467 35.39 -11.37 -40.78
N PRO A 468 34.72 -12.47 -41.26
CA PRO A 468 33.56 -13.16 -40.71
C PRO A 468 33.54 -14.71 -40.84
N SER A 469 32.49 -15.31 -40.27
CA SER A 469 31.63 -16.38 -40.84
C SER A 469 31.42 -17.64 -39.96
N HIS A 470 30.19 -18.16 -40.06
CA HIS A 470 29.67 -19.47 -39.63
C HIS A 470 28.93 -19.56 -38.29
N VAL A 471 27.63 -19.26 -38.42
CA VAL A 471 26.48 -19.90 -37.79
C VAL A 471 26.72 -21.38 -37.47
N ARG A 472 26.50 -21.80 -36.21
CA ARG A 472 25.88 -23.10 -35.88
C ARG A 472 25.16 -23.02 -34.53
N LYS A 473 23.90 -23.47 -34.58
CA LYS A 473 22.95 -23.67 -33.48
C LYS A 473 23.55 -24.54 -32.36
N MET A 474 23.37 -24.16 -31.10
CA MET A 474 23.24 -25.12 -29.99
C MET A 474 22.20 -24.65 -28.99
N SER A 475 21.36 -25.62 -28.61
CA SER A 475 20.03 -25.49 -28.04
C SER A 475 20.00 -25.26 -26.52
N PHE A 476 18.86 -24.69 -26.14
CA PHE A 476 18.41 -24.15 -24.86
C PHE A 476 17.96 -25.21 -23.82
N CYS A 477 18.69 -26.32 -23.60
CA CYS A 477 18.17 -27.45 -22.80
C CYS A 477 19.01 -27.97 -21.60
N VAL A 478 20.00 -27.26 -21.07
CA VAL A 478 20.82 -27.80 -19.95
C VAL A 478 20.59 -27.14 -18.59
N CYS A 479 19.86 -26.02 -18.50
CA CYS A 479 19.69 -25.33 -17.20
C CYS A 479 18.49 -25.77 -16.34
N LEU A 480 17.63 -26.68 -16.80
CA LEU A 480 16.49 -27.17 -15.99
C LEU A 480 16.73 -28.49 -15.26
N ALA A 481 17.82 -29.21 -15.53
CA ALA A 481 18.08 -30.53 -14.93
C ALA A 481 18.91 -30.48 -13.62
N LEU A 482 19.49 -29.34 -13.25
CA LEU A 482 20.35 -29.21 -12.07
C LEU A 482 19.62 -28.73 -10.81
N LEU A 483 18.35 -28.36 -10.90
CA LEU A 483 17.58 -27.80 -9.78
C LEU A 483 16.67 -28.81 -9.05
N PHE A 484 16.62 -30.08 -9.49
CA PHE A 484 15.73 -31.09 -8.87
C PHE A 484 16.41 -32.38 -8.37
N CYS A 485 17.73 -32.57 -8.52
CA CYS A 485 18.39 -33.83 -8.17
C CYS A 485 19.35 -33.80 -6.97
N LEU A 486 19.39 -32.73 -6.16
CA LEU A 486 20.26 -32.69 -4.96
C LEU A 486 19.48 -32.61 -3.64
N LEU A 487 18.38 -33.36 -3.56
CA LEU A 487 17.84 -33.82 -2.27
C LEU A 487 17.96 -35.34 -2.24
N TRP A 488 18.88 -35.80 -1.37
CA TRP A 488 19.11 -37.21 -1.03
C TRP A 488 19.66 -38.10 -2.16
N GLN A 489 20.99 -38.13 -2.32
CA GLN A 489 21.84 -39.34 -2.22
C GLN A 489 23.28 -39.02 -2.68
N ASN A 490 24.25 -39.55 -1.94
CA ASN A 490 25.70 -39.59 -2.20
C ASN A 490 26.47 -38.25 -2.26
N LEU A 491 26.91 -37.81 -1.07
CA LEU A 491 28.02 -36.86 -0.89
C LEU A 491 29.41 -37.52 -1.06
N GLY A 492 29.50 -38.68 -1.71
CA GLY A 492 30.71 -39.50 -1.78
C GLY A 492 31.82 -38.96 -2.69
N ASP A 493 31.48 -38.15 -3.70
CA ASP A 493 32.39 -37.83 -4.82
C ASP A 493 32.76 -36.34 -4.94
N LEU A 494 32.48 -35.50 -3.94
CA LEU A 494 32.93 -34.10 -3.95
C LEU A 494 34.34 -33.98 -3.38
N CYS A 495 35.21 -33.20 -4.03
CA CYS A 495 36.53 -32.90 -3.49
C CYS A 495 36.42 -32.00 -2.24
N GLU A 496 37.45 -31.94 -1.39
CA GLU A 496 37.37 -31.22 -0.11
C GLU A 496 37.07 -29.72 -0.28
N GLU A 497 37.55 -29.10 -1.36
CA GLU A 497 37.32 -27.68 -1.68
C GLU A 497 35.84 -27.43 -2.07
N GLU A 498 35.23 -28.30 -2.86
CA GLU A 498 33.81 -28.21 -3.23
C GLU A 498 32.89 -28.46 -2.02
N ARG A 499 33.28 -29.36 -1.12
CA ARG A 499 32.58 -29.52 0.18
C ARG A 499 32.68 -28.28 1.04
N ALA A 500 33.85 -27.64 1.09
CA ALA A 500 34.05 -26.42 1.86
C ALA A 500 33.23 -25.25 1.29
N GLU A 501 33.18 -25.09 -0.03
CA GLU A 501 32.34 -24.07 -0.68
C GLU A 501 30.85 -24.32 -0.48
N VAL A 502 30.38 -25.56 -0.60
CA VAL A 502 28.97 -25.91 -0.35
C VAL A 502 28.60 -25.68 1.11
N MET A 503 29.49 -26.01 2.06
CA MET A 503 29.28 -25.72 3.48
C MET A 503 29.31 -24.21 3.78
N LEU A 504 30.18 -23.44 3.12
CA LEU A 504 30.24 -21.98 3.25
C LEU A 504 28.96 -21.32 2.69
N LEU A 505 28.50 -21.75 1.51
CA LEU A 505 27.24 -21.33 0.91
C LEU A 505 26.04 -21.66 1.78
N GLN A 506 25.99 -22.87 2.33
CA GLN A 506 24.95 -23.28 3.28
C GLN A 506 25.02 -22.48 4.58
N SER A 507 26.21 -22.08 5.04
CA SER A 507 26.37 -21.22 6.22
C SER A 507 25.88 -19.79 5.96
N GLN A 508 26.17 -19.23 4.77
CA GLN A 508 25.75 -17.87 4.39
C GLN A 508 24.24 -17.77 4.12
N LEU A 509 23.65 -18.78 3.47
CA LEU A 509 22.20 -18.88 3.29
C LEU A 509 21.45 -19.12 4.61
N ARG A 510 22.10 -19.79 5.58
CA ARG A 510 21.58 -19.85 6.97
C ARG A 510 21.63 -18.49 7.66
N VAL A 511 22.64 -17.65 7.44
CA VAL A 511 22.78 -16.36 8.13
C VAL A 511 21.67 -15.36 7.77
N GLU A 512 21.20 -15.33 6.51
CA GLU A 512 20.07 -14.46 6.14
C GLU A 512 18.71 -14.96 6.66
N SER A 513 18.59 -16.26 6.97
CA SER A 513 17.36 -16.87 7.50
C SER A 513 17.37 -17.04 9.03
N SER A 514 18.54 -17.08 9.67
CA SER A 514 18.68 -17.36 11.11
C SER A 514 18.42 -16.13 12.00
N GLY A 515 18.54 -14.92 11.47
CA GLY A 515 18.38 -13.68 12.24
C GLY A 515 16.93 -13.28 12.58
N LEU A 516 15.93 -14.05 12.15
CA LEU A 516 14.51 -13.72 12.33
C LEU A 516 13.78 -14.64 13.30
N ASP A 517 14.46 -15.53 14.03
CA ASP A 517 13.80 -16.35 15.05
C ASP A 517 13.15 -15.46 16.11
N LEU A 518 11.81 -15.49 16.18
CA LEU A 518 11.02 -14.72 17.13
C LEU A 518 10.39 -15.66 18.15
N ARG A 519 10.85 -15.54 19.39
CA ARG A 519 10.28 -16.29 20.52
C ARG A 519 9.31 -15.40 21.27
N PHE A 520 8.09 -15.89 21.46
CA PHE A 520 7.13 -15.22 22.32
C PHE A 520 7.61 -15.20 23.78
N VAL A 521 7.52 -14.03 24.41
CA VAL A 521 7.83 -13.83 25.83
C VAL A 521 6.55 -13.55 26.61
N GLY A 522 5.65 -12.74 26.04
CA GLY A 522 4.37 -12.42 26.64
C GLY A 522 3.85 -11.05 26.21
N ARG A 523 3.22 -10.34 27.13
CA ARG A 523 2.48 -9.09 26.85
C ARG A 523 2.73 -8.06 27.92
N SER A 524 2.78 -6.81 27.49
CA SER A 524 2.65 -5.66 28.37
C SER A 524 1.29 -5.01 28.13
N PHE A 525 0.69 -4.48 29.19
CA PHE A 525 -0.58 -3.76 29.15
C PHE A 525 -0.49 -2.46 29.95
N PHE A 526 -1.08 -1.41 29.41
CA PHE A 526 -1.57 -0.32 30.23
C PHE A 526 -2.71 -0.83 31.11
N SER A 527 -2.62 -0.56 32.42
CA SER A 527 -3.69 -0.83 33.37
C SER A 527 -3.93 0.37 34.27
N THR A 528 -5.20 0.72 34.50
CA THR A 528 -5.58 1.76 35.46
C THR A 528 -5.40 1.30 36.91
N ASP A 529 -5.33 -0.02 37.15
CA ASP A 529 -5.02 -0.66 38.44
C ASP A 529 -4.25 -1.99 38.21
N PRO A 530 -2.91 -1.91 38.07
CA PRO A 530 -2.06 -3.07 37.82
C PRO A 530 -2.20 -4.20 38.83
N VAL A 531 -2.39 -3.87 40.11
CA VAL A 531 -2.48 -4.86 41.19
C VAL A 531 -3.78 -5.64 41.09
N SER A 532 -4.90 -4.94 40.85
CA SER A 532 -6.20 -5.59 40.63
C SER A 532 -6.19 -6.45 39.37
N THR A 533 -5.61 -5.97 38.26
CA THR A 533 -5.46 -6.75 37.03
C THR A 533 -4.64 -8.03 37.26
N ALA A 534 -3.50 -7.93 37.95
CA ALA A 534 -2.70 -9.11 38.31
C ALA A 534 -3.46 -10.07 39.24
N GLY A 535 -4.20 -9.52 40.21
CA GLY A 535 -5.06 -10.30 41.11
C GLY A 535 -6.11 -11.13 40.38
N TRP A 536 -6.73 -10.56 39.35
CA TRP A 536 -7.65 -11.27 38.47
C TRP A 536 -6.98 -12.47 37.80
N TRP A 537 -5.78 -12.28 37.24
CA TRP A 537 -5.02 -13.38 36.63
C TRP A 537 -4.65 -14.47 37.63
N LEU A 538 -4.20 -14.10 38.84
CA LEU A 538 -3.85 -15.06 39.90
C LEU A 538 -5.06 -15.87 40.37
N ARG A 539 -6.26 -15.28 40.30
CA ARG A 539 -7.51 -15.95 40.66
C ARG A 539 -7.99 -16.87 39.55
N TYR A 540 -7.98 -16.42 38.30
CA TYR A 540 -8.71 -17.06 37.21
C TYR A 540 -7.85 -17.86 36.23
N SER A 541 -6.53 -17.87 36.41
CA SER A 541 -5.61 -18.65 35.56
C SER A 541 -4.58 -19.44 36.37
N THR A 542 -3.81 -20.31 35.71
CA THR A 542 -2.67 -21.03 36.28
C THR A 542 -1.46 -20.13 36.58
N SER A 543 -1.66 -18.82 36.63
CA SER A 543 -0.58 -17.86 36.83
C SER A 543 -0.05 -17.81 38.27
N HIS A 544 1.16 -17.26 38.39
CA HIS A 544 1.83 -16.96 39.65
C HIS A 544 2.43 -15.56 39.60
N SER A 545 2.53 -14.91 40.77
CA SER A 545 3.04 -13.53 40.86
C SER A 545 4.53 -13.50 40.55
N LEU A 546 4.96 -12.46 39.83
CA LEU A 546 6.36 -12.16 39.59
C LEU A 546 6.74 -10.85 40.30
N ASN A 547 7.98 -10.79 40.77
CA ASN A 547 8.57 -9.53 41.19
C ASN A 547 8.96 -8.71 39.95
N VAL A 548 8.23 -7.64 39.68
CA VAL A 548 8.43 -6.81 38.48
C VAL A 548 9.83 -6.20 38.41
N TYR A 549 10.48 -5.94 39.55
CA TYR A 549 11.82 -5.36 39.61
C TYR A 549 12.94 -6.33 39.18
N ASP A 550 12.66 -7.63 39.10
CA ASP A 550 13.62 -8.62 38.62
C ASP A 550 13.50 -8.83 37.09
N LEU A 551 12.53 -8.17 36.44
CA LEU A 551 12.18 -8.39 35.04
C LEU A 551 12.66 -7.24 34.15
N PRO A 552 13.05 -7.52 32.88
CA PRO A 552 13.48 -6.49 31.93
C PRO A 552 12.27 -5.78 31.31
N VAL A 553 11.53 -5.01 32.12
CA VAL A 553 10.29 -4.33 31.73
C VAL A 553 10.56 -2.90 31.29
N MET A 554 10.04 -2.53 30.12
CA MET A 554 10.16 -1.17 29.60
C MET A 554 9.21 -0.24 30.39
N GLY A 555 9.71 0.93 30.79
CA GLY A 555 8.91 1.95 31.48
C GLY A 555 8.56 1.68 32.93
N LEU A 556 9.23 0.71 33.56
CA LEU A 556 8.98 0.37 34.95
C LEU A 556 9.33 1.52 35.92
N VAL A 557 10.39 2.27 35.64
CA VAL A 557 10.86 3.35 36.52
C VAL A 557 9.92 4.56 36.47
N GLU A 558 9.31 4.77 35.31
CA GLU A 558 8.41 5.88 35.01
C GLU A 558 6.94 5.55 35.30
N ALA A 559 6.63 4.27 35.55
CA ALA A 559 5.29 3.82 35.92
C ALA A 559 4.95 4.23 37.36
N GLU A 560 3.71 4.66 37.57
CA GLU A 560 3.16 4.97 38.90
C GLU A 560 2.95 3.71 39.73
N ALA A 561 2.58 2.63 39.05
CA ALA A 561 2.38 1.31 39.63
C ALA A 561 2.66 0.25 38.58
N ALA A 562 3.14 -0.92 39.02
CA ALA A 562 3.31 -2.06 38.14
C ALA A 562 3.06 -3.37 38.89
N ALA A 563 2.59 -4.36 38.16
CA ALA A 563 2.46 -5.74 38.62
C ALA A 563 2.76 -6.69 37.46
N ALA A 564 3.18 -7.92 37.78
CA ALA A 564 3.47 -8.91 36.76
C ALA A 564 3.05 -10.31 37.21
N VAL A 565 2.64 -11.12 36.25
CA VAL A 565 2.32 -12.54 36.47
C VAL A 565 2.98 -13.40 35.40
N GLN A 566 3.21 -14.67 35.74
CA GLN A 566 3.67 -15.68 34.78
C GLN A 566 2.62 -16.75 34.61
N ILE A 567 2.26 -17.03 33.37
CA ILE A 567 1.42 -18.18 33.00
C ILE A 567 2.33 -19.27 32.48
N THR A 568 2.07 -20.52 32.90
CA THR A 568 2.74 -21.69 32.35
C THR A 568 1.69 -22.64 31.78
N SER A 569 1.77 -22.91 30.48
CA SER A 569 0.90 -23.88 29.83
C SER A 569 1.34 -25.31 30.19
N ARG A 570 0.45 -26.29 30.00
CA ARG A 570 0.79 -27.71 30.19
C ARG A 570 1.88 -28.19 29.22
N GLU A 571 1.99 -27.55 28.06
CA GLU A 571 3.03 -27.81 27.05
C GLU A 571 4.38 -27.17 27.44
N GLY A 572 4.46 -26.47 28.57
CA GLY A 572 5.68 -25.83 29.07
C GLY A 572 5.95 -24.44 28.50
N ASN A 573 5.00 -23.87 27.73
CA ASN A 573 5.13 -22.50 27.25
C ASN A 573 5.00 -21.56 28.44
N VAL A 574 5.97 -20.66 28.59
CA VAL A 574 6.01 -19.64 29.63
C VAL A 574 5.67 -18.31 29.00
N GLU A 575 4.70 -17.63 29.59
CA GLU A 575 4.27 -16.30 29.21
C GLU A 575 4.34 -15.36 30.41
N GLN A 576 4.87 -14.16 30.19
CA GLN A 576 4.96 -13.12 31.20
C GLN A 576 4.03 -11.96 30.83
N LEU A 577 3.10 -11.64 31.73
CA LEU A 577 2.20 -10.51 31.58
C LEU A 577 2.65 -9.38 32.50
N TYR A 578 2.77 -8.18 31.95
CA TYR A 578 3.14 -6.97 32.66
C TYR A 578 1.97 -6.00 32.64
N PHE A 579 1.62 -5.44 33.79
CA PHE A 579 0.58 -4.42 33.91
C PHE A 579 1.23 -3.16 34.45
N LEU A 580 1.12 -2.06 33.72
CA LEU A 580 1.76 -0.80 34.08
C LEU A 580 0.72 0.33 34.09
N LYS A 581 0.74 1.11 35.16
CA LYS A 581 0.05 2.39 35.22
C LYS A 581 1.05 3.48 34.90
N ALA A 582 0.74 4.31 33.93
CA ALA A 582 1.59 5.39 33.47
C ALA A 582 0.76 6.67 33.29
N PRO A 583 1.38 7.86 33.43
CA PRO A 583 0.74 9.10 33.03
C PRO A 583 0.21 9.01 31.60
N SER A 584 -1.00 9.52 31.38
CA SER A 584 -1.64 9.49 30.07
C SER A 584 -1.55 10.86 29.40
N TRP A 585 -0.98 10.86 28.20
CA TRP A 585 -1.06 12.00 27.30
C TRP A 585 -2.53 12.26 26.90
N ARG A 586 -2.90 13.53 26.76
CA ARG A 586 -4.22 13.97 26.32
C ARG A 586 -4.20 14.33 24.84
N SER A 587 -5.12 13.76 24.06
CA SER A 587 -5.29 14.15 22.66
C SER A 587 -5.95 15.51 22.49
N ASP A 588 -6.00 15.98 21.24
CA ASP A 588 -6.71 17.21 20.86
C ASP A 588 -8.22 17.13 21.18
N GLN A 589 -8.77 15.92 21.21
CA GLN A 589 -10.15 15.65 21.63
C GLN A 589 -10.29 15.48 23.15
N ASN A 590 -9.23 15.78 23.92
CA ASN A 590 -9.15 15.62 25.37
C ASN A 590 -9.40 14.17 25.85
N LEU A 591 -9.04 13.18 25.03
CA LEU A 591 -9.12 11.76 25.39
C LEU A 591 -7.81 11.29 26.01
N THR A 592 -7.91 10.30 26.90
CA THR A 592 -6.79 9.63 27.56
C THR A 592 -6.88 8.11 27.41
N MET A 593 -5.83 7.37 27.77
CA MET A 593 -5.89 5.91 27.82
C MET A 593 -6.95 5.38 28.80
N GLU A 594 -7.23 6.09 29.88
CA GLU A 594 -8.28 5.73 30.84
C GLU A 594 -9.68 5.77 30.20
N ASP A 595 -9.91 6.69 29.26
CA ASP A 595 -11.17 6.76 28.51
C ASP A 595 -11.39 5.53 27.62
N PHE A 596 -10.31 5.00 27.03
CA PHE A 596 -10.37 3.78 26.21
C PHE A 596 -10.53 2.51 27.06
N VAL A 597 -9.91 2.45 28.25
CA VAL A 597 -10.17 1.36 29.22
C VAL A 597 -11.65 1.35 29.62
N ARG A 598 -12.21 2.51 29.94
CA ARG A 598 -13.64 2.66 30.24
C ARG A 598 -14.53 2.27 29.05
N ALA A 599 -14.15 2.64 27.83
CA ALA A 599 -14.85 2.26 26.61
C ALA A 599 -14.88 0.74 26.41
N ALA A 600 -13.75 0.05 26.64
CA ALA A 600 -13.65 -1.40 26.57
C ALA A 600 -14.53 -2.07 27.63
N GLU A 601 -14.48 -1.59 28.88
CA GLU A 601 -15.33 -2.09 29.98
C GLU A 601 -16.82 -1.94 29.68
N MET A 602 -17.26 -0.76 29.23
CA MET A 602 -18.67 -0.52 28.87
C MET A 602 -19.11 -1.39 27.68
N SER A 603 -18.22 -1.60 26.70
CA SER A 603 -18.50 -2.45 25.55
C SER A 603 -18.63 -3.91 25.99
N TRP A 604 -17.76 -4.38 26.87
CA TRP A 604 -17.86 -5.71 27.48
C TRP A 604 -19.17 -5.89 28.24
N ALA A 605 -19.56 -4.91 29.07
CA ALA A 605 -20.82 -4.96 29.80
C ALA A 605 -22.03 -5.11 28.85
N THR A 606 -22.01 -4.47 27.67
CA THR A 606 -23.10 -4.67 26.69
C THR A 606 -23.15 -6.04 26.04
N VAL A 607 -21.99 -6.69 25.88
CA VAL A 607 -21.93 -8.09 25.42
C VAL A 607 -22.49 -9.01 26.50
N MET A 608 -22.08 -8.80 27.75
CA MET A 608 -22.53 -9.61 28.89
C MET A 608 -24.02 -9.44 29.20
N ASP A 609 -24.56 -8.23 29.04
CA ASP A 609 -26.00 -7.95 29.13
C ASP A 609 -26.81 -8.50 27.94
N LYS A 610 -26.15 -9.13 26.96
CA LYS A 610 -26.74 -9.62 25.70
C LYS A 610 -27.45 -8.53 24.88
N LYS A 611 -27.09 -7.25 25.12
CA LYS A 611 -27.58 -6.09 24.34
C LYS A 611 -26.90 -6.02 22.98
N GLN A 612 -25.68 -6.54 22.88
CA GLN A 612 -24.96 -6.77 21.64
C GLN A 612 -24.36 -8.18 21.68
N LEU A 613 -24.27 -8.83 20.53
CA LEU A 613 -23.59 -10.13 20.42
C LEU A 613 -22.06 -9.97 20.45
N TYR A 614 -21.58 -8.79 20.06
CA TYR A 614 -20.19 -8.54 19.77
C TYR A 614 -19.84 -7.06 19.90
N THR A 615 -18.56 -6.77 20.17
CA THR A 615 -18.00 -5.43 19.97
C THR A 615 -16.56 -5.53 19.48
N PRO A 616 -16.07 -4.54 18.70
CA PRO A 616 -14.67 -4.53 18.24
C PRO A 616 -13.64 -4.53 19.39
N TRP A 617 -14.01 -4.07 20.59
CA TRP A 617 -13.14 -4.13 21.77
C TRP A 617 -12.85 -5.56 22.22
N THR A 618 -13.73 -6.51 21.87
CA THR A 618 -13.49 -7.94 22.14
C THR A 618 -12.45 -8.56 21.21
N ASP A 619 -11.99 -7.84 20.18
CA ASP A 619 -10.87 -8.23 19.29
C ASP A 619 -9.49 -7.73 19.75
N TYR A 620 -9.40 -7.13 20.93
CA TYR A 620 -8.11 -7.01 21.61
C TYR A 620 -7.97 -8.16 22.59
N HIS A 621 -7.49 -9.30 22.10
CA HIS A 621 -7.37 -10.48 22.93
C HIS A 621 -6.19 -11.35 22.56
N ASP A 622 -5.72 -12.14 23.51
CA ASP A 622 -4.79 -13.23 23.23
C ASP A 622 -5.51 -14.57 23.36
N GLY A 623 -5.00 -15.57 22.63
CA GLY A 623 -5.55 -16.92 22.61
C GLY A 623 -4.77 -17.85 23.52
N HIS A 624 -5.45 -18.47 24.46
CA HIS A 624 -4.93 -19.51 25.32
C HIS A 624 -5.70 -20.81 25.16
N ARG A 625 -5.10 -21.91 25.59
CA ARG A 625 -5.85 -23.15 25.79
C ARG A 625 -6.50 -23.16 27.16
N VAL A 626 -7.66 -23.80 27.25
CA VAL A 626 -8.49 -23.81 28.46
C VAL A 626 -7.76 -24.35 29.69
N GLU A 627 -6.74 -25.20 29.57
CA GLU A 627 -5.98 -25.70 30.73
C GLU A 627 -5.24 -24.61 31.53
N THR A 628 -5.08 -23.41 30.97
CA THR A 628 -4.54 -22.26 31.70
C THR A 628 -5.59 -21.54 32.54
N MET A 629 -6.87 -21.90 32.42
CA MET A 629 -8.00 -21.33 33.16
C MET A 629 -8.23 -22.09 34.47
N ARG A 630 -8.44 -21.38 35.58
CA ARG A 630 -8.90 -21.96 36.85
C ARG A 630 -10.42 -22.02 36.87
N ILE A 631 -10.97 -22.99 36.15
CA ILE A 631 -12.42 -23.21 36.03
C ILE A 631 -13.12 -23.25 37.38
N ASP A 632 -12.54 -23.92 38.39
CA ASP A 632 -13.15 -24.05 39.71
C ASP A 632 -13.41 -22.68 40.36
N ASN A 633 -12.52 -21.71 40.14
CA ASN A 633 -12.69 -20.36 40.66
C ASN A 633 -13.76 -19.58 39.89
N PHE A 634 -13.83 -19.72 38.55
CA PHE A 634 -14.94 -19.16 37.78
C PHE A 634 -16.29 -19.64 38.32
N GLN A 635 -16.43 -20.95 38.52
CA GLN A 635 -17.64 -21.56 39.06
C GLN A 635 -17.96 -21.10 40.48
N ALA A 636 -16.98 -21.14 41.38
CA ALA A 636 -17.13 -20.74 42.78
C ALA A 636 -17.60 -19.28 42.91
N ASP A 637 -17.11 -18.42 42.02
CA ASP A 637 -17.42 -17.00 42.02
C ASP A 637 -18.66 -16.63 41.21
N ARG A 638 -19.21 -17.59 40.44
CA ARG A 638 -20.22 -17.34 39.40
C ARG A 638 -19.79 -16.19 38.48
N HIS A 639 -18.54 -16.26 38.05
CA HIS A 639 -17.95 -15.23 37.20
C HIS A 639 -18.65 -15.21 35.83
N HIS A 640 -18.97 -14.04 35.30
CA HIS A 640 -19.62 -13.90 34.00
C HIS A 640 -18.58 -13.84 32.89
N PHE A 641 -18.79 -14.59 31.80
CA PHE A 641 -17.90 -14.62 30.65
C PHE A 641 -18.69 -14.86 29.37
N GLN A 642 -18.17 -14.45 28.21
CA GLN A 642 -18.81 -14.78 26.95
C GLN A 642 -18.47 -16.22 26.56
N ASN A 643 -19.48 -17.05 26.34
CA ASN A 643 -19.31 -18.40 25.83
C ASN A 643 -20.03 -18.56 24.51
N TYR A 644 -19.34 -18.97 23.45
CA TYR A 644 -20.02 -19.30 22.18
C TYR A 644 -19.50 -20.58 21.54
N VAL A 645 -20.41 -21.21 20.81
CA VAL A 645 -20.17 -22.40 19.99
C VAL A 645 -20.14 -21.95 18.55
N PRO A 646 -19.05 -22.21 17.79
CA PRO A 646 -19.02 -21.85 16.38
C PRO A 646 -20.18 -22.53 15.62
N LEU A 647 -21.05 -21.74 14.98
CA LEU A 647 -22.37 -22.15 14.45
C LEU A 647 -22.34 -23.34 13.47
N GLN A 648 -21.18 -23.63 12.89
CA GLN A 648 -21.02 -24.59 11.80
C GLN A 648 -20.25 -25.86 12.21
N THR A 649 -19.99 -26.06 13.50
CA THR A 649 -19.51 -27.34 13.99
C THR A 649 -20.69 -28.17 14.46
N ASN A 650 -21.01 -29.26 13.75
CA ASN A 650 -21.87 -30.35 14.27
C ASN A 650 -21.28 -31.04 15.53
N ASP A 651 -20.25 -30.44 16.11
CA ASP A 651 -19.42 -30.95 17.17
C ASP A 651 -19.55 -30.01 18.37
N SER A 652 -20.48 -30.36 19.25
CA SER A 652 -20.77 -29.61 20.47
C SER A 652 -19.61 -29.61 21.47
N ALA A 653 -18.47 -30.23 21.17
CA ALA A 653 -17.31 -30.29 22.07
C ALA A 653 -16.37 -29.08 21.98
N ILE A 654 -16.51 -28.21 20.98
CA ILE A 654 -15.68 -26.99 20.87
C ILE A 654 -16.39 -25.82 21.55
N ARG A 655 -15.67 -25.12 22.43
CA ARG A 655 -16.13 -23.88 23.09
C ARG A 655 -15.04 -22.82 23.05
N ILE A 656 -15.47 -21.59 22.82
CA ILE A 656 -14.63 -20.40 22.96
C ILE A 656 -15.17 -19.62 24.15
N ILE A 657 -14.32 -19.46 25.15
CA ILE A 657 -14.61 -18.70 26.37
C ILE A 657 -13.83 -17.42 26.27
N ARG A 658 -14.51 -16.27 26.28
CA ARG A 658 -13.89 -14.96 26.25
C ARG A 658 -14.23 -14.22 27.52
N ASP A 659 -13.27 -13.48 28.05
CA ASP A 659 -13.47 -12.67 29.26
C ASP A 659 -12.69 -11.36 29.19
N TYR A 660 -13.18 -10.34 29.88
CA TYR A 660 -12.51 -9.05 29.95
C TYR A 660 -11.44 -9.04 31.03
N ILE A 661 -10.26 -8.51 30.68
CA ILE A 661 -9.17 -8.32 31.63
C ILE A 661 -9.41 -6.96 32.32
N PRO A 662 -9.78 -6.93 33.61
CA PRO A 662 -10.21 -5.72 34.26
C PRO A 662 -9.12 -4.65 34.25
N ASN A 663 -9.55 -3.39 34.15
CA ASN A 663 -8.71 -2.19 34.12
C ASN A 663 -7.79 -2.06 32.90
N THR A 664 -8.05 -2.80 31.82
CA THR A 664 -7.26 -2.74 30.57
C THR A 664 -8.16 -2.54 29.35
N THR A 665 -7.60 -2.36 28.17
CA THR A 665 -8.38 -2.39 26.92
C THR A 665 -8.48 -3.80 26.32
N TRP A 666 -8.11 -4.83 27.10
CA TRP A 666 -7.85 -6.17 26.60
C TRP A 666 -8.84 -7.20 27.15
N THR A 667 -9.05 -8.25 26.38
CA THR A 667 -9.83 -9.43 26.73
C THR A 667 -8.93 -10.67 26.59
N MET A 668 -9.39 -11.80 27.09
CA MET A 668 -8.70 -13.07 27.04
C MET A 668 -9.62 -14.10 26.40
N GLU A 669 -9.09 -14.94 25.53
CA GLU A 669 -9.85 -16.00 24.87
C GLU A 669 -9.24 -17.37 25.18
N TRP A 670 -10.01 -18.24 25.83
CA TRP A 670 -9.68 -19.65 26.05
C TRP A 670 -10.39 -20.55 25.06
N PHE A 671 -9.63 -21.44 24.44
CA PHE A 671 -10.14 -22.49 23.59
C PHE A 671 -10.23 -23.81 24.34
N ALA A 672 -11.45 -24.36 24.44
CA ALA A 672 -11.71 -25.72 24.88
C ALA A 672 -11.99 -26.59 23.64
N GLY A 673 -11.01 -27.44 23.30
CA GLY A 673 -11.05 -28.29 22.11
C GLY A 673 -11.47 -29.74 22.39
N LEU A 674 -11.66 -30.50 21.31
CA LEU A 674 -11.94 -31.94 21.35
C LEU A 674 -10.94 -32.70 22.24
N GLY A 675 -11.43 -33.25 23.36
CA GLY A 675 -10.64 -34.04 24.30
C GLY A 675 -10.04 -33.26 25.47
N SER A 676 -10.35 -31.97 25.66
CA SER A 676 -10.07 -31.32 26.94
C SER A 676 -10.92 -32.00 28.01
N SER A 677 -10.28 -32.59 29.03
CA SER A 677 -10.95 -33.19 30.19
C SER A 677 -11.67 -32.18 31.08
N MET A 678 -11.55 -30.89 30.75
CA MET A 678 -12.23 -29.79 31.43
C MET A 678 -13.62 -29.61 30.86
N THR A 679 -14.61 -30.16 31.56
CA THR A 679 -16.02 -29.84 31.37
C THR A 679 -16.43 -28.84 32.44
N LEU A 680 -16.66 -27.57 32.06
CA LEU A 680 -17.56 -26.73 32.85
C LEU A 680 -18.91 -27.46 32.93
N PRO A 681 -19.62 -27.43 34.07
CA PRO A 681 -21.00 -27.87 34.15
C PRO A 681 -21.80 -27.22 33.02
N LEU A 682 -22.51 -28.04 32.24
CA LEU A 682 -23.26 -27.58 31.06
C LEU A 682 -24.26 -26.49 31.42
N ASP A 683 -24.88 -26.58 32.60
CA ASP A 683 -25.80 -25.58 33.13
C ASP A 683 -25.16 -24.21 33.33
N TYR A 684 -23.91 -24.16 33.79
CA TYR A 684 -23.15 -22.91 33.94
C TYR A 684 -22.67 -22.36 32.59
N MET A 685 -22.35 -23.22 31.61
CA MET A 685 -22.00 -22.78 30.26
C MET A 685 -23.20 -22.25 29.49
N ASP A 686 -24.37 -22.87 29.67
CA ASP A 686 -25.59 -22.53 28.94
C ASP A 686 -26.18 -21.19 29.40
N THR A 687 -26.01 -20.81 30.67
CA THR A 687 -26.42 -19.46 31.15
C THR A 687 -25.65 -18.34 30.44
N GLU A 688 -24.37 -18.60 30.18
CA GLU A 688 -23.43 -17.66 29.55
C GLU A 688 -23.35 -17.83 28.02
N ALA A 689 -24.16 -18.72 27.44
CA ALA A 689 -24.15 -18.97 26.01
C ALA A 689 -24.60 -17.75 25.18
N THR A 690 -23.82 -17.47 24.14
CA THR A 690 -24.02 -16.43 23.13
C THR A 690 -23.95 -17.06 21.74
N ALA A 691 -24.71 -16.50 20.79
CA ALA A 691 -24.61 -16.92 19.39
C ALA A 691 -23.21 -16.61 18.85
N ASP A 692 -22.69 -17.41 17.92
CA ASP A 692 -21.46 -17.04 17.20
C ASP A 692 -21.69 -15.67 16.55
N PRO A 693 -20.88 -14.66 16.90
CA PRO A 693 -21.07 -13.32 16.39
C PRO A 693 -20.80 -13.25 14.88
N ASP A 694 -20.09 -14.21 14.28
CA ASP A 694 -19.73 -14.13 12.87
C ASP A 694 -20.27 -15.29 12.02
N ALA A 695 -21.35 -15.00 11.28
CA ALA A 695 -21.97 -15.94 10.35
C ALA A 695 -21.11 -16.26 9.11
N CYS A 696 -20.09 -15.46 8.81
CA CYS A 696 -19.23 -15.57 7.65
C CYS A 696 -17.99 -16.44 7.89
N ARG A 697 -17.71 -16.81 9.14
CA ARG A 697 -16.62 -17.72 9.50
C ARG A 697 -16.84 -19.10 8.86
N LYS A 698 -16.02 -19.47 7.88
CA LYS A 698 -16.02 -20.80 7.25
C LYS A 698 -15.29 -21.82 8.10
N VAL A 699 -15.82 -23.03 8.16
CA VAL A 699 -15.19 -24.15 8.86
C VAL A 699 -14.19 -24.86 7.95
N ASP A 700 -12.92 -24.55 8.13
CA ASP A 700 -11.83 -25.38 7.61
C ASP A 700 -11.34 -26.35 8.73
N ARG A 701 -11.19 -27.65 8.40
CA ARG A 701 -10.67 -28.64 9.36
C ARG A 701 -9.19 -28.40 9.69
N LEU A 702 -8.41 -27.83 8.76
CA LEU A 702 -7.00 -27.49 8.98
C LEU A 702 -6.85 -26.32 9.96
N PHE A 703 -7.76 -25.35 9.85
CA PHE A 703 -7.89 -24.19 10.73
C PHE A 703 -7.96 -24.58 12.22
N LYS A 704 -8.74 -25.62 12.55
CA LYS A 704 -9.03 -25.99 13.94
C LYS A 704 -7.82 -26.46 14.76
N LYS A 705 -6.77 -27.00 14.12
CA LYS A 705 -5.69 -27.67 14.86
C LYS A 705 -4.65 -26.70 15.41
N ASN A 706 -4.50 -25.51 14.83
CA ASN A 706 -3.30 -24.68 15.02
C ASN A 706 -3.54 -23.26 15.52
N MET A 707 -4.79 -22.81 15.70
CA MET A 707 -5.12 -21.39 15.67
C MET A 707 -5.40 -20.67 16.98
N TRP A 708 -5.23 -21.36 18.09
CA TRP A 708 -5.56 -20.80 19.40
C TRP A 708 -4.36 -20.28 20.16
N TRP A 709 -3.15 -20.45 19.60
CA TRP A 709 -1.96 -19.76 20.08
C TRP A 709 -1.71 -18.52 19.23
N LYS A 710 -2.40 -17.44 19.57
CA LYS A 710 -2.47 -16.23 18.77
C LYS A 710 -2.51 -14.98 19.64
N SER A 711 -2.20 -13.87 19.00
CA SER A 711 -2.32 -12.53 19.54
C SER A 711 -3.19 -11.71 18.60
N THR A 712 -4.37 -11.29 19.06
CA THR A 712 -5.36 -10.58 18.25
C THR A 712 -5.29 -9.08 18.49
N PHE A 713 -5.35 -8.31 17.41
CA PHE A 713 -5.40 -6.86 17.43
C PHE A 713 -6.57 -6.36 16.61
N ALA A 714 -7.40 -5.50 17.21
CA ALA A 714 -8.36 -4.72 16.47
C ALA A 714 -7.65 -3.59 15.71
N VAL A 715 -7.84 -3.54 14.41
CA VAL A 715 -7.11 -2.68 13.47
C VAL A 715 -8.09 -1.96 12.52
N THR A 716 -7.63 -0.87 11.92
CA THR A 716 -8.39 -0.14 10.89
C THR A 716 -8.15 -0.67 9.49
N ASN A 717 -7.07 -1.42 9.27
CA ASN A 717 -6.79 -2.07 8.00
C ASN A 717 -6.02 -3.39 8.20
N ALA A 718 -6.72 -4.52 8.12
CA ALA A 718 -6.13 -5.84 8.39
C ALA A 718 -5.07 -6.26 7.36
N SER A 719 -5.24 -5.89 6.09
CA SER A 719 -4.25 -6.19 5.04
C SER A 719 -2.93 -5.44 5.23
N ILE A 720 -2.99 -4.14 5.55
CA ILE A 720 -1.77 -3.36 5.81
C ILE A 720 -1.01 -3.92 7.00
N ALA A 721 -1.73 -4.30 8.08
CA ALA A 721 -1.10 -4.90 9.25
C ALA A 721 -0.43 -6.25 8.92
N ARG A 722 -1.11 -7.12 8.17
CA ARG A 722 -0.56 -8.39 7.68
C ARG A 722 0.72 -8.19 6.88
N ASP A 723 0.69 -7.31 5.88
CA ASP A 723 1.82 -7.09 4.98
C ASP A 723 3.02 -6.48 5.71
N PHE A 724 2.75 -5.58 6.67
CA PHE A 724 3.78 -5.02 7.52
C PHE A 724 4.43 -6.10 8.40
N ALA A 725 3.64 -6.99 9.02
CA ALA A 725 4.17 -8.10 9.81
C ALA A 725 5.03 -9.05 8.97
N ILE A 726 4.61 -9.39 7.74
CA ILE A 726 5.41 -10.21 6.82
C ILE A 726 6.74 -9.54 6.52
N ARG A 727 6.71 -8.25 6.16
CA ARG A 727 7.90 -7.49 5.77
C ARG A 727 8.88 -7.30 6.92
N ILE A 728 8.41 -6.86 8.08
CA ILE A 728 9.26 -6.46 9.20
C ILE A 728 9.63 -7.64 10.09
N LEU A 729 8.64 -8.48 10.44
CA LEU A 729 8.83 -9.59 11.37
C LEU A 729 9.26 -10.89 10.68
N GLY A 730 9.24 -10.94 9.35
CA GLY A 730 9.49 -12.19 8.61
C GLY A 730 8.35 -13.20 8.78
N ALA A 731 7.15 -12.74 9.13
CA ALA A 731 5.98 -13.58 9.29
C ALA A 731 5.54 -14.19 7.95
N THR A 732 4.82 -15.30 7.99
CA THR A 732 4.22 -15.93 6.80
C THR A 732 2.71 -15.85 6.87
N PRO A 733 1.99 -15.65 5.74
CA PRO A 733 0.52 -15.75 5.73
C PRO A 733 0.05 -17.07 6.35
N ALA A 734 -1.04 -17.03 7.11
CA ALA A 734 -1.68 -18.22 7.65
C ALA A 734 -3.09 -18.40 7.08
N SER A 735 -3.65 -19.60 7.23
CA SER A 735 -5.03 -19.88 6.86
C SER A 735 -6.01 -19.00 7.65
N ASP A 736 -6.99 -18.44 6.96
CA ASP A 736 -7.98 -17.50 7.46
C ASP A 736 -9.38 -18.13 7.34
N PRO A 737 -10.26 -18.11 8.38
CA PRO A 737 -11.57 -18.73 8.23
C PRO A 737 -12.55 -17.75 7.57
N PHE A 738 -12.19 -16.47 7.44
CA PHE A 738 -13.02 -15.41 6.90
C PHE A 738 -12.76 -15.27 5.40
N PRO A 739 -13.79 -14.94 4.62
CA PRO A 739 -13.60 -14.64 3.21
C PRO A 739 -12.68 -13.42 3.07
N TRP A 740 -11.73 -13.50 2.14
CA TRP A 740 -10.93 -12.36 1.73
C TRP A 740 -10.99 -12.17 0.20
N PRO A 741 -11.31 -10.97 -0.32
CA PRO A 741 -11.73 -9.75 0.39
C PRO A 741 -12.97 -9.96 1.30
N PRO A 742 -13.15 -9.14 2.34
CA PRO A 742 -14.25 -9.33 3.27
C PRO A 742 -15.60 -9.11 2.58
N ASN A 743 -16.54 -10.02 2.82
CA ASN A 743 -17.93 -9.86 2.39
C ASN A 743 -18.60 -8.73 3.18
N ARG A 744 -19.60 -8.07 2.57
CA ARG A 744 -20.41 -7.05 3.25
C ARG A 744 -21.09 -7.67 4.48
N HIS A 745 -20.99 -7.01 5.64
CA HIS A 745 -21.49 -7.48 6.95
C HIS A 745 -20.70 -8.61 7.62
N CYS A 746 -19.48 -8.91 7.17
CA CYS A 746 -18.59 -9.85 7.84
C CYS A 746 -17.46 -9.13 8.56
N ILE A 747 -16.93 -9.75 9.62
CA ILE A 747 -15.66 -9.30 10.18
C ILE A 747 -14.59 -9.54 9.12
N ALA A 748 -13.78 -8.52 8.86
CA ALA A 748 -12.63 -8.61 7.99
C ALA A 748 -11.43 -8.94 8.86
N ALA A 749 -10.81 -10.10 8.66
CA ALA A 749 -9.64 -10.45 9.44
C ALA A 749 -8.53 -11.01 8.55
N GLN A 750 -7.30 -11.00 9.05
CA GLN A 750 -6.12 -11.56 8.39
C GLN A 750 -5.18 -12.18 9.44
N TRP A 751 -4.52 -13.28 9.08
CA TRP A 751 -3.55 -13.97 9.95
C TRP A 751 -2.17 -14.05 9.34
N VAL A 752 -1.18 -13.98 10.22
CA VAL A 752 0.20 -14.37 9.93
C VAL A 752 0.76 -15.25 11.03
N THR A 753 1.73 -16.08 10.71
CA THR A 753 2.48 -16.91 11.66
C THR A 753 3.90 -16.35 11.79
N LEU A 754 4.35 -16.10 13.02
CA LEU A 754 5.71 -15.61 13.26
C LEU A 754 6.76 -16.69 12.98
N PRO A 755 7.94 -16.32 12.49
CA PRO A 755 9.06 -17.26 12.32
C PRO A 755 9.50 -17.81 13.68
N TYR A 756 9.54 -19.13 13.80
CA TYR A 756 9.96 -19.82 15.01
C TYR A 756 10.68 -21.12 14.68
N SER A 757 11.89 -21.28 15.23
CA SER A 757 12.83 -22.39 14.97
C SER A 757 12.99 -23.35 16.14
N GLY A 758 12.27 -23.14 17.25
CA GLY A 758 12.38 -24.00 18.41
C GLY A 758 11.72 -25.38 18.21
N PRO A 759 11.59 -26.19 19.29
CA PRO A 759 11.19 -27.58 19.19
C PRO A 759 9.87 -27.77 18.42
N ARG A 760 9.77 -28.79 17.56
CA ARG A 760 8.59 -29.06 16.71
C ARG A 760 7.24 -29.18 17.46
N HIS A 761 7.26 -29.39 18.77
CA HIS A 761 6.05 -29.45 19.59
C HIS A 761 5.55 -28.06 20.02
N TRP A 762 6.37 -27.01 19.90
CA TRP A 762 5.98 -25.62 20.15
C TRP A 762 5.40 -25.05 18.87
N LYS A 763 4.20 -24.48 18.97
CA LYS A 763 3.55 -23.81 17.84
C LYS A 763 4.08 -22.38 17.75
N ALA A 764 4.37 -21.96 16.53
CA ALA A 764 4.64 -20.57 16.24
C ALA A 764 3.42 -19.71 16.63
N LEU A 765 3.67 -18.57 17.27
CA LEU A 765 2.62 -17.62 17.62
C LEU A 765 2.04 -17.02 16.34
N GLN A 766 0.72 -16.94 16.26
CA GLN A 766 0.04 -16.23 15.19
C GLN A 766 -0.30 -14.80 15.58
N LEU A 767 -0.22 -13.87 14.64
CA LEU A 767 -0.84 -12.56 14.78
C LEU A 767 -2.15 -12.57 13.99
N HIS A 768 -3.20 -12.08 14.64
CA HIS A 768 -4.56 -12.02 14.11
C HIS A 768 -4.98 -10.56 14.08
N PHE A 769 -5.24 -10.03 12.89
CA PHE A 769 -5.60 -8.64 12.69
C PHE A 769 -7.07 -8.57 12.32
N VAL A 770 -7.88 -7.87 13.11
CA VAL A 770 -9.33 -7.77 12.93
C VAL A 770 -9.77 -6.36 12.63
N GLU A 771 -10.38 -6.20 11.47
CA GLU A 771 -11.07 -5.00 11.02
C GLU A 771 -12.58 -5.28 11.07
N ASP A 772 -13.26 -4.63 12.00
CA ASP A 772 -14.69 -4.84 12.23
C ASP A 772 -15.51 -3.63 11.77
N PRO A 773 -16.12 -3.68 10.57
CA PRO A 773 -17.03 -2.64 10.10
C PRO A 773 -18.48 -2.87 10.55
N VAL A 774 -18.79 -4.00 11.19
CA VAL A 774 -20.15 -4.49 11.43
C VAL A 774 -20.67 -3.98 12.77
N TYR A 775 -19.85 -4.09 13.81
CA TYR A 775 -20.26 -3.78 15.18
C TYR A 775 -19.77 -2.41 15.63
N ARG A 776 -20.60 -1.71 16.41
CA ARG A 776 -20.28 -0.39 16.95
C ARG A 776 -20.06 -0.47 18.45
N SER A 777 -18.93 0.06 18.92
CA SER A 777 -18.69 0.26 20.35
C SER A 777 -19.68 1.27 20.94
N THR A 778 -20.01 1.11 22.23
CA THR A 778 -20.92 2.02 22.95
C THR A 778 -20.31 3.37 23.26
N LEU A 779 -19.01 3.39 23.53
CA LEU A 779 -18.20 4.57 23.80
C LEU A 779 -16.85 4.36 23.11
N HIS A 780 -16.29 5.42 22.50
CA HIS A 780 -15.03 5.46 21.73
C HIS A 780 -14.67 4.16 20.99
N GLY A 781 -14.94 4.09 19.68
CA GLY A 781 -14.60 2.90 18.88
C GLY A 781 -13.10 2.73 18.61
N ILE A 782 -12.74 1.56 18.05
CA ILE A 782 -11.37 1.25 17.59
C ILE A 782 -10.80 2.33 16.67
N PRO A 783 -11.55 2.91 15.71
CA PRO A 783 -11.02 4.01 14.89
C PRO A 783 -10.60 5.24 15.72
N ALA A 784 -11.34 5.59 16.77
CA ALA A 784 -10.99 6.71 17.64
C ALA A 784 -9.73 6.40 18.47
N PHE A 785 -9.58 5.15 18.91
CA PHE A 785 -8.37 4.69 19.60
C PHE A 785 -7.14 4.72 18.69
N GLN A 786 -7.26 4.23 17.45
CA GLN A 786 -6.19 4.28 16.44
C GLN A 786 -5.84 5.74 16.09
N GLN A 787 -6.84 6.61 15.99
CA GLN A 787 -6.62 8.05 15.78
C GLN A 787 -5.84 8.70 16.95
N TYR A 788 -6.23 8.43 18.20
CA TYR A 788 -5.50 8.90 19.39
C TYR A 788 -4.01 8.54 19.32
N GLN A 789 -3.70 7.32 18.89
CA GLN A 789 -2.33 6.82 18.77
C GLN A 789 -1.57 7.50 17.63
N GLN A 790 -2.22 7.68 16.48
CA GLN A 790 -1.65 8.39 15.34
C GLN A 790 -1.31 9.85 15.67
N GLU A 791 -2.21 10.56 16.35
CA GLU A 791 -1.99 11.94 16.79
C GLU A 791 -0.76 12.05 17.69
N PHE A 792 -0.62 11.11 18.63
CA PHE A 792 0.56 11.03 19.48
C PHE A 792 1.83 10.79 18.65
N MET A 793 1.85 9.77 17.79
CA MET A 793 3.04 9.40 17.00
C MET A 793 3.49 10.50 16.03
N ARG A 794 2.58 11.40 15.63
CA ARG A 794 2.89 12.58 14.79
C ARG A 794 3.50 13.73 15.58
N SER A 795 3.09 13.90 16.84
CA SER A 795 3.45 15.05 17.67
C SER A 795 4.66 14.79 18.57
N HIS A 796 4.98 13.53 18.85
CA HIS A 796 6.04 13.13 19.78
C HIS A 796 7.00 12.14 19.11
N THR A 797 8.29 12.49 19.10
CA THR A 797 9.34 11.66 18.48
C THR A 797 10.43 11.25 19.46
N ASP A 798 10.46 11.84 20.67
CA ASP A 798 11.50 11.66 21.68
C ASP A 798 11.02 10.94 22.95
N CYS A 799 9.73 10.55 23.01
CA CYS A 799 9.15 9.85 24.15
C CYS A 799 8.05 8.87 23.72
N ILE A 800 7.66 7.99 24.64
CA ILE A 800 6.70 6.90 24.43
C ILE A 800 5.39 7.22 25.19
N ASN A 801 4.24 6.87 24.61
CA ASN A 801 2.93 7.05 25.24
C ASN A 801 2.54 5.82 26.08
N SER A 802 1.65 6.01 27.06
CA SER A 802 1.02 4.92 27.80
C SER A 802 0.33 3.86 26.93
N PHE A 803 -0.24 4.20 25.76
CA PHE A 803 -0.81 3.19 24.85
C PHE A 803 0.24 2.22 24.30
N MET A 804 1.48 2.67 24.09
CA MET A 804 2.56 1.83 23.57
C MET A 804 2.99 0.78 24.61
N LEU A 805 2.52 0.90 25.85
CA LEU A 805 2.64 -0.15 26.86
C LEU A 805 1.74 -1.35 26.58
N ASN A 806 0.72 -1.22 25.71
CA ASN A 806 -0.07 -2.33 25.17
C ASN A 806 0.70 -3.00 24.02
N ASN A 807 1.74 -3.76 24.34
CA ASN A 807 2.61 -4.35 23.33
C ASN A 807 2.79 -5.87 23.47
N LEU A 808 3.01 -6.51 22.32
CA LEU A 808 3.43 -7.90 22.24
C LEU A 808 4.94 -7.99 22.44
N VAL A 809 5.38 -8.76 23.43
CA VAL A 809 6.78 -8.92 23.78
C VAL A 809 7.35 -10.19 23.16
N LEU A 810 8.34 -9.99 22.29
CA LEU A 810 9.08 -11.03 21.60
C LEU A 810 10.56 -10.99 22.02
N LYS A 811 11.27 -12.07 21.77
CA LYS A 811 12.71 -12.18 21.93
C LYS A 811 13.35 -12.65 20.63
N ALA A 812 14.48 -12.04 20.28
CA ALA A 812 15.30 -12.41 19.14
C ALA A 812 16.77 -12.55 19.55
N GLU A 813 17.58 -13.17 18.70
CA GLU A 813 19.02 -13.24 18.90
C GLU A 813 19.69 -11.86 18.77
N SER A 814 19.21 -11.00 17.87
CA SER A 814 19.72 -9.64 17.63
C SER A 814 18.59 -8.70 17.25
N LEU A 815 18.66 -7.42 17.66
CA LEU A 815 17.72 -6.38 17.20
C LEU A 815 18.06 -5.84 15.80
N ASP A 816 19.29 -6.03 15.33
CA ASP A 816 19.82 -5.38 14.13
C ASP A 816 19.04 -5.68 12.84
N PRO A 817 18.62 -6.94 12.56
CA PRO A 817 17.83 -7.23 11.36
C PRO A 817 16.51 -6.47 11.32
N PHE A 818 15.86 -6.29 12.48
CA PHE A 818 14.58 -5.58 12.60
C PHE A 818 14.78 -4.07 12.49
N ILE A 819 15.81 -3.51 13.13
CA ILE A 819 16.19 -2.10 13.01
C ILE A 819 16.47 -1.73 11.55
N LYS A 820 17.21 -2.57 10.83
CA LYS A 820 17.48 -2.39 9.40
C LYS A 820 16.19 -2.36 8.59
N ARG A 821 15.31 -3.35 8.76
CA ARG A 821 14.02 -3.44 8.06
C ARG A 821 13.10 -2.25 8.35
N LEU A 822 13.02 -1.80 9.60
CA LEU A 822 12.23 -0.64 10.00
C LEU A 822 12.78 0.65 9.38
N SER A 823 14.11 0.81 9.37
CA SER A 823 14.77 1.95 8.73
C SER A 823 14.53 1.98 7.22
N GLU A 824 14.61 0.82 6.55
CA GLU A 824 14.27 0.68 5.12
C GLU A 824 12.79 0.95 4.82
N ALA A 825 11.90 0.63 5.77
CA ALA A 825 10.48 0.94 5.70
C ALA A 825 10.13 2.37 6.13
N SER A 826 11.12 3.19 6.52
CA SER A 826 10.91 4.54 7.06
C SER A 826 9.91 4.56 8.22
N THR A 827 9.92 3.52 9.06
CA THR A 827 9.04 3.41 10.22
C THR A 827 9.78 3.87 11.47
N SER A 828 9.16 4.73 12.27
CA SER A 828 9.72 5.18 13.55
C SER A 828 9.80 4.02 14.55
N TYR A 829 10.89 3.98 15.30
CA TYR A 829 11.11 3.00 16.35
C TYR A 829 11.95 3.60 17.47
N PHE A 830 11.87 3.00 18.65
CA PHE A 830 12.73 3.33 19.79
C PHE A 830 13.56 2.12 20.17
N VAL A 831 14.82 2.35 20.50
CA VAL A 831 15.70 1.34 21.09
C VAL A 831 16.05 1.81 22.47
N SER A 832 15.78 1.01 23.49
CA SER A 832 16.12 1.34 24.87
C SER A 832 16.75 0.17 25.61
N GLN A 833 17.59 0.48 26.57
CA GLN A 833 18.13 -0.52 27.49
C GLN A 833 17.11 -0.76 28.61
N VAL A 834 16.57 -1.97 28.68
CA VAL A 834 15.58 -2.36 29.71
C VAL A 834 16.21 -3.06 30.91
N ARG A 835 17.48 -3.49 30.79
CA ARG A 835 18.26 -4.01 31.91
C ARG A 835 19.76 -3.77 31.69
N ALA A 836 20.44 -3.26 32.71
CA ALA A 836 21.90 -3.16 32.72
C ALA A 836 22.54 -4.55 32.90
N ALA A 837 23.76 -4.72 32.39
CA ALA A 837 24.52 -5.94 32.68
C ALA A 837 24.88 -5.97 34.18
N ASP A 838 24.74 -7.12 34.80
CA ASP A 838 25.16 -7.36 36.18
C ASP A 838 25.89 -8.71 36.32
N SER A 839 26.26 -9.09 37.54
CA SER A 839 26.98 -10.36 37.80
C SER A 839 26.22 -11.64 37.40
N LYS A 840 24.91 -11.55 37.15
CA LYS A 840 24.00 -12.67 36.89
C LYS A 840 23.35 -12.60 35.51
N HIS A 841 23.28 -11.42 34.89
CA HIS A 841 22.53 -11.19 33.66
C HIS A 841 23.27 -10.28 32.69
N ASP A 842 23.21 -10.63 31.40
CA ASP A 842 23.62 -9.73 30.34
C ASP A 842 22.69 -8.52 30.23
N ALA A 843 23.24 -7.42 29.71
CA ALA A 843 22.45 -6.27 29.30
C ALA A 843 21.32 -6.72 28.37
N THR A 844 20.15 -6.12 28.52
CA THR A 844 19.00 -6.43 27.68
C THR A 844 18.46 -5.14 27.09
N TYR A 845 18.27 -5.14 25.78
CA TYR A 845 17.75 -4.04 24.99
C TYR A 845 16.38 -4.40 24.46
N ALA A 846 15.57 -3.38 24.22
CA ALA A 846 14.25 -3.49 23.63
C ALA A 846 14.11 -2.54 22.45
N LEU A 847 13.71 -3.08 21.31
CA LEU A 847 13.23 -2.36 20.15
C LEU A 847 11.70 -2.30 20.24
N ILE A 848 11.11 -1.09 20.22
CA ILE A 848 9.66 -0.89 20.21
C ILE A 848 9.25 -0.08 18.98
N PHE A 849 8.17 -0.50 18.34
CA PHE A 849 7.58 0.17 17.19
C PHE A 849 6.11 -0.18 17.05
N SER A 850 5.38 0.65 16.33
CA SER A 850 3.97 0.46 16.01
C SER A 850 3.76 0.25 14.51
N PHE A 851 2.68 -0.39 14.12
CA PHE A 851 2.39 -0.64 12.71
C PHE A 851 1.85 0.64 12.04
N PRO A 852 2.47 1.14 10.95
CA PRO A 852 1.99 2.34 10.28
C PRO A 852 0.54 2.18 9.78
N GLY A 853 -0.32 3.14 10.12
CA GLY A 853 -1.75 3.10 9.80
C GLY A 853 -2.58 2.14 10.65
N ASN A 854 -1.95 1.47 11.63
CA ASN A 854 -2.57 0.61 12.64
C ASN A 854 -1.76 0.71 13.94
N GLU A 855 -1.52 1.94 14.40
CA GLU A 855 -0.61 2.28 15.50
C GLU A 855 -0.92 1.56 16.81
N GLY A 856 -2.12 1.01 16.96
CA GLY A 856 -2.53 0.18 18.09
C GLY A 856 -1.92 -1.22 18.11
N VAL A 857 -1.28 -1.63 17.03
CA VAL A 857 -0.41 -2.81 17.01
C VAL A 857 1.00 -2.37 17.38
N THR A 858 1.35 -2.52 18.65
CA THR A 858 2.70 -2.21 19.15
C THR A 858 3.46 -3.50 19.45
N ILE A 859 4.69 -3.60 18.94
CA ILE A 859 5.58 -4.76 19.13
C ILE A 859 6.82 -4.31 19.90
N GLN A 860 7.22 -5.12 20.89
CA GLN A 860 8.50 -5.02 21.58
C GLN A 860 9.35 -6.26 21.28
N ILE A 861 10.54 -6.08 20.69
CA ILE A 861 11.51 -7.17 20.49
C ILE A 861 12.68 -6.96 21.46
N ARG A 862 12.99 -7.98 22.26
CA ARG A 862 14.10 -7.98 23.23
C ARG A 862 15.28 -8.79 22.73
N SER A 863 16.49 -8.29 22.98
CA SER A 863 17.72 -9.05 22.75
C SER A 863 18.85 -8.52 23.65
N ALA A 864 19.87 -9.34 23.88
CA ALA A 864 21.13 -8.92 24.48
C ALA A 864 22.05 -8.20 23.47
N HIS A 865 21.72 -8.21 22.17
CA HIS A 865 22.56 -7.68 21.11
C HIS A 865 21.82 -6.60 20.29
N VAL A 866 22.45 -5.43 20.22
CA VAL A 866 22.11 -4.33 19.31
C VAL A 866 23.36 -3.55 18.95
N SER A 867 23.59 -3.35 17.66
CA SER A 867 24.70 -2.57 17.10
C SER A 867 24.26 -1.58 16.02
N ALA A 868 23.10 -1.82 15.39
CA ALA A 868 22.57 -1.00 14.31
C ALA A 868 21.99 0.35 14.77
N ALA A 869 21.74 0.52 16.07
CA ALA A 869 21.28 1.77 16.67
C ALA A 869 21.84 1.94 18.08
N SER A 870 22.04 3.19 18.50
CA SER A 870 22.39 3.50 19.89
C SER A 870 21.12 3.48 20.75
N PRO A 871 21.11 2.76 21.88
CA PRO A 871 19.97 2.79 22.80
C PRO A 871 19.82 4.17 23.42
N THR A 872 18.59 4.65 23.50
CA THR A 872 18.22 5.90 24.18
C THR A 872 17.60 5.59 25.54
N PRO A 873 17.74 6.49 26.53
CA PRO A 873 16.96 6.42 27.76
C PRO A 873 15.47 6.33 27.43
N PHE A 874 14.77 5.45 28.13
CA PHE A 874 13.32 5.40 28.04
C PHE A 874 12.73 6.66 28.69
N LYS A 875 11.67 7.21 28.11
CA LYS A 875 10.98 8.40 28.61
C LYS A 875 9.50 8.28 28.26
N LEU A 876 8.61 8.30 29.26
CA LEU A 876 7.18 8.48 29.02
C LEU A 876 6.88 9.95 28.71
N CYS A 877 5.97 10.18 27.77
CA CYS A 877 5.38 11.50 27.61
C CYS A 877 4.34 11.73 28.71
N VAL A 878 4.34 12.93 29.28
CA VAL A 878 3.44 13.36 30.35
C VAL A 878 2.50 14.43 29.83
#